data_AF-A0A015VWC0-F1
#
_entry.id   AF-A0A015VWC0-F1
#
_cell.length_a   1.000
_cell.length_b   1.000
_cell.length_c   1.000
_cell.angle_alpha   90.00
_cell.angle_beta   90.00
_cell.angle_gamma   90.00
#
_symmetry.space_group_name_H-M   'P 1'
#
loop_
_entity.id
_entity.type
_entity.pdbx_description
1 polymer ?
#
loop_
_entity_poly.entity_id
_entity_poly.type
_entity_poly.pdbx_seq_one_letter_code
_entity_poly.pdbx_strand_id
1 'polypeptide(L)'
;MEVSPDERGVSSLVFQGAGNVRNYVDHGKYLGDLSLTYEVRGKSYAVSLADITPLVLSNTPDKIQIFWQLPSDVRLYQTFTIKGEEVDWEIDFFNRSHHPVKVTDMWFALPVGALDESIQAHQNLNRHFSLNGNASFFYWTPLTGQGDILLMTMHKGTAIEYATQDGKYYLHSMNAVDRTNDSWRLPSTSKNVQPYEHYMTGFNFTLTGNHEEVKTKIYDKHGVVVKVAPGMVVTPEFEVYCALQSKLPVAELVAEYPEEIQITSLGQKEGDKYIYKFRFSRLGENLITVHYGDDLICFLDFFVTEPLETLIKKRARFIVDKQQHRDSSKWYNGLYSLWDMEKSELLSPDHLGDLREEFMVGGSDDPSNSKPVYVSEKNVIYPNKEEIASLEYYEENFVWGKLQRTDEEYPYPYGIYGSENWYQNRSGKYGGYEDGGSGKGRMWRTFDYTTHFAIYYNLYRIAEDNPEMVSYLDADGYLERAYRTAMAYFEVPYNILMGKQWAFHGWTDWAYKQGNFHERYLLDIINALQQKGRLKDAAKLRREWEKKVTYMVYEDPWPFGSEMFVDRTAFESSYYVAEYAKLNPIKPEEQFWYDKNRKKWYSYTSFDTSMIDRFMQNQLDGNLALRGLFEPGYANLGTAWSGQYVNLDYMTQMGGVALLDYAYRFSDRSDRYINYGYNSLLASWALMNTGTKKTDFGYWYRGEQNDGAVGWAFSPYQNSRTYMNYIKVGRAPWRFDGEIDHGLTGGIHGSGVYLLDDPDFGLIGYGGNVRMDKDGTVSIIPFDGVRRQVRIMTPVRFSVELMQDGFRKDYPITLRGTEELSFCIENRSDKPHNTTIRAEGMPEGKYTVMTDHKMITTFNIEAGNAHHPYYIEVPVTDKHTQVKLLKTN
;
A
#
# COMPACT_ATOMS: atom_id res chain seq x y z
N MET A 1 -36.86 -0.93 -3.40
CA MET A 1 -36.29 -0.70 -4.74
C MET A 1 -37.24 0.18 -5.52
N GLU A 2 -36.75 0.98 -6.46
CA GLU A 2 -37.60 1.77 -7.36
C GLU A 2 -37.16 1.57 -8.81
N VAL A 3 -38.13 1.42 -9.71
CA VAL A 3 -37.89 1.35 -11.16
C VAL A 3 -37.46 2.74 -11.66
N SER A 4 -36.51 2.78 -12.58
CA SER A 4 -36.06 4.03 -13.18
C SER A 4 -37.17 4.73 -13.98
N PRO A 5 -37.15 6.06 -14.12
CA PRO A 5 -38.19 6.80 -14.85
C PRO A 5 -38.37 6.40 -16.32
N ASP A 6 -37.32 5.87 -16.94
CA ASP A 6 -37.32 5.34 -18.31
C ASP A 6 -37.67 3.84 -18.39
N GLU A 7 -38.00 3.22 -17.26
CA GLU A 7 -38.41 1.82 -17.12
C GLU A 7 -37.34 0.79 -17.52
N ARG A 8 -36.07 1.18 -17.51
CA ARG A 8 -34.94 0.37 -18.00
C ARG A 8 -34.20 -0.41 -16.92
N GLY A 9 -34.42 -0.09 -15.65
CA GLY A 9 -33.74 -0.77 -14.56
C GLY A 9 -34.20 -0.28 -13.19
N VAL A 10 -33.32 -0.41 -12.20
CA VAL A 10 -33.57 0.00 -10.81
C VAL A 10 -32.76 1.27 -10.52
N SER A 11 -33.43 2.39 -10.27
CA SER A 11 -32.78 3.67 -9.93
C SER A 11 -32.50 3.84 -8.43
N SER A 12 -33.05 2.95 -7.61
CA SER A 12 -32.90 3.03 -6.15
C SER A 12 -32.73 1.64 -5.53
N LEU A 13 -31.57 1.45 -4.90
CA LEU A 13 -31.23 0.31 -4.06
C LEU A 13 -30.93 0.83 -2.65
N VAL A 14 -31.94 0.75 -1.79
CA VAL A 14 -31.89 1.26 -0.41
C VAL A 14 -32.09 0.10 0.55
N PHE A 15 -31.17 -0.02 1.50
CA PHE A 15 -31.27 -0.94 2.63
C PHE A 15 -31.55 -0.14 3.91
N GLN A 16 -32.52 -0.57 4.72
CA GLN A 16 -32.82 0.07 6.00
C GLN A 16 -31.89 -0.50 7.09
N GLY A 17 -30.72 0.12 7.27
CA GLY A 17 -29.77 -0.18 8.34
C GLY A 17 -29.95 0.72 9.58
N ALA A 18 -29.16 0.46 10.64
CA ALA A 18 -29.30 1.10 11.95
C ALA A 18 -28.83 2.58 12.04
N GLY A 19 -28.24 3.15 10.99
CA GLY A 19 -27.49 4.42 11.09
C GLY A 19 -27.77 5.51 10.06
N ASN A 20 -28.12 5.20 8.81
CA ASN A 20 -28.47 6.18 7.76
C ASN A 20 -29.15 5.48 6.57
N VAL A 21 -30.16 6.11 5.98
CA VAL A 21 -30.78 5.64 4.72
C VAL A 21 -29.91 6.10 3.56
N ARG A 22 -29.23 5.15 2.90
CA ARG A 22 -28.40 5.41 1.71
C ARG A 22 -28.99 4.71 0.49
N ASN A 23 -29.10 5.44 -0.62
CA ASN A 23 -29.25 4.83 -1.94
C ASN A 23 -27.85 4.50 -2.48
N TYR A 24 -27.64 3.24 -2.83
CA TYR A 24 -26.35 2.79 -3.36
C TYR A 24 -26.22 2.99 -4.87
N VAL A 25 -27.32 3.16 -5.60
CA VAL A 25 -27.29 3.48 -7.04
C VAL A 25 -26.90 4.93 -7.23
N ASP A 26 -25.95 5.19 -8.13
CA ASP A 26 -25.45 6.53 -8.43
C ASP A 26 -26.57 7.46 -8.90
N HIS A 27 -26.48 8.73 -8.51
CA HIS A 27 -27.50 9.72 -8.83
C HIS A 27 -27.74 9.83 -10.35
N GLY A 28 -29.00 9.65 -10.77
CA GLY A 28 -29.40 9.73 -12.18
C GLY A 28 -28.98 8.52 -13.03
N LYS A 29 -28.51 7.43 -12.40
CA LYS A 29 -28.20 6.16 -13.07
C LYS A 29 -29.22 5.08 -12.66
N TYR A 30 -29.11 3.91 -13.30
CA TYR A 30 -29.92 2.74 -12.97
C TYR A 30 -29.09 1.46 -13.06
N LEU A 31 -29.35 0.53 -12.15
CA LEU A 31 -28.84 -0.84 -12.20
C LEU A 31 -29.65 -1.64 -13.22
N GLY A 32 -28.99 -2.50 -14.00
CA GLY A 32 -29.62 -3.34 -15.02
C GLY A 32 -29.18 -3.05 -16.45
N ASP A 33 -28.39 -2.00 -16.67
CA ASP A 33 -27.84 -1.72 -18.01
C ASP A 33 -26.89 -2.85 -18.46
N LEU A 34 -27.18 -3.40 -19.64
CA LEU A 34 -26.50 -4.55 -20.20
C LEU A 34 -26.32 -4.34 -21.71
N SER A 35 -25.18 -4.76 -22.22
CA SER A 35 -24.95 -4.89 -23.66
C SER A 35 -24.42 -6.27 -23.99
N LEU A 36 -24.81 -6.78 -25.15
CA LEU A 36 -24.45 -8.12 -25.59
C LEU A 36 -24.21 -8.17 -27.10
N THR A 37 -23.25 -8.99 -27.49
CA THR A 37 -23.02 -9.40 -28.88
C THR A 37 -23.30 -10.89 -28.98
N TYR A 38 -24.14 -11.29 -29.94
CA TYR A 38 -24.47 -12.69 -30.16
C TYR A 38 -24.66 -13.02 -31.63
N GLU A 39 -24.42 -14.28 -31.97
CA GLU A 39 -24.50 -14.80 -33.33
C GLU A 39 -25.67 -15.76 -33.49
N VAL A 40 -26.45 -15.57 -34.57
CA VAL A 40 -27.51 -16.48 -34.98
C VAL A 40 -27.35 -16.75 -36.47
N ARG A 41 -27.18 -18.03 -36.85
CA ARG A 41 -26.93 -18.46 -38.25
C ARG A 41 -25.74 -17.72 -38.91
N GLY A 42 -24.68 -17.46 -38.16
CA GLY A 42 -23.48 -16.77 -38.67
C GLY A 42 -23.65 -15.26 -38.88
N LYS A 43 -24.79 -14.67 -38.48
CA LYS A 43 -24.98 -13.22 -38.43
C LYS A 43 -24.82 -12.73 -36.99
N SER A 44 -23.97 -11.74 -36.78
CA SER A 44 -23.75 -11.09 -35.50
C SER A 44 -24.75 -9.96 -35.24
N TYR A 45 -25.19 -9.84 -33.99
CA TYR A 45 -26.08 -8.81 -33.47
C TYR A 45 -25.42 -8.18 -32.24
N ALA A 46 -25.07 -6.90 -32.32
CA ALA A 46 -24.64 -6.10 -31.17
C ALA A 46 -25.85 -5.31 -30.66
N VAL A 47 -26.16 -5.47 -29.38
CA VAL A 47 -27.36 -4.92 -28.75
C VAL A 47 -26.99 -4.25 -27.43
N SER A 48 -27.43 -3.01 -27.25
CA SER A 48 -27.51 -2.34 -25.96
C SER A 48 -28.95 -2.30 -25.50
N LEU A 49 -29.24 -2.65 -24.24
CA LEU A 49 -30.60 -2.54 -23.70
C LEU A 49 -31.08 -1.08 -23.65
N ALA A 50 -30.16 -0.12 -23.56
CA ALA A 50 -30.49 1.30 -23.66
C ALA A 50 -31.04 1.71 -25.04
N ASP A 51 -30.88 0.89 -26.08
CA ASP A 51 -31.41 1.19 -27.42
C ASP A 51 -32.75 0.51 -27.70
N ILE A 52 -33.24 -0.34 -26.78
CA ILE A 52 -34.46 -1.13 -26.95
C ILE A 52 -35.50 -0.70 -25.91
N THR A 53 -36.72 -0.46 -26.35
CA THR A 53 -37.85 -0.17 -25.45
C THR A 53 -38.16 -1.39 -24.57
N PRO A 54 -38.05 -1.27 -23.24
CA PRO A 54 -38.42 -2.34 -22.32
C PRO A 54 -39.94 -2.48 -22.18
N LEU A 55 -40.38 -3.58 -21.58
CA LEU A 55 -41.71 -3.73 -21.00
C LEU A 55 -41.57 -4.16 -19.53
N VAL A 56 -42.12 -3.36 -18.62
CA VAL A 56 -42.21 -3.74 -17.21
C VAL A 56 -43.33 -4.77 -17.04
N LEU A 57 -42.94 -6.01 -16.73
CA LEU A 57 -43.89 -7.12 -16.49
C LEU A 57 -44.38 -7.13 -15.04
N SER A 58 -43.58 -6.64 -14.11
CA SER A 58 -43.91 -6.57 -12.68
C SER A 58 -43.18 -5.40 -12.02
N ASN A 59 -43.89 -4.66 -11.17
CA ASN A 59 -43.35 -3.59 -10.33
C ASN A 59 -44.12 -3.60 -9.00
N THR A 60 -43.71 -4.48 -8.11
CA THR A 60 -44.21 -4.58 -6.74
C THR A 60 -43.10 -4.18 -5.76
N PRO A 61 -43.41 -3.89 -4.48
CA PRO A 61 -42.39 -3.51 -3.50
C PRO A 61 -41.25 -4.52 -3.35
N ASP A 62 -41.53 -5.81 -3.57
CA ASP A 62 -40.63 -6.94 -3.43
C ASP A 62 -40.06 -7.46 -4.76
N LYS A 63 -40.61 -7.06 -5.91
CA LYS A 63 -40.21 -7.60 -7.22
C LYS A 63 -40.34 -6.57 -8.35
N ILE A 64 -39.27 -6.42 -9.11
CA ILE A 64 -39.27 -5.70 -10.39
C ILE A 64 -38.87 -6.70 -11.47
N GLN A 65 -39.68 -6.83 -12.53
CA GLN A 65 -39.34 -7.66 -13.69
C GLN A 65 -39.50 -6.86 -14.98
N ILE A 66 -38.44 -6.82 -15.78
CA ILE A 66 -38.37 -6.05 -17.01
C ILE A 66 -38.01 -7.00 -18.15
N PHE A 67 -38.64 -6.80 -19.31
CA PHE A 67 -38.52 -7.63 -20.49
C PHE A 67 -38.04 -6.83 -21.71
N TRP A 68 -37.15 -7.43 -22.50
CA TRP A 68 -36.72 -6.93 -23.80
C TRP A 68 -36.88 -8.01 -24.87
N GLN A 69 -37.46 -7.62 -26.00
CA GLN A 69 -37.47 -8.43 -27.22
C GLN A 69 -36.25 -8.05 -28.07
N LEU A 70 -35.30 -8.98 -28.19
CA LEU A 70 -34.08 -8.78 -28.97
C LEU A 70 -34.25 -9.33 -30.40
N PRO A 71 -33.38 -8.95 -31.36
CA PRO A 71 -33.37 -9.51 -32.71
C PRO A 71 -33.27 -11.05 -32.75
N SER A 72 -33.79 -11.65 -33.82
CA SER A 72 -33.76 -13.11 -34.07
C SER A 72 -34.47 -13.95 -33.00
N ASP A 73 -35.65 -13.51 -32.56
CA ASP A 73 -36.49 -14.22 -31.58
C ASP A 73 -35.80 -14.51 -30.25
N VAL A 74 -34.80 -13.70 -29.88
CA VAL A 74 -34.17 -13.77 -28.55
C VAL A 74 -34.95 -12.90 -27.57
N ARG A 75 -35.12 -13.39 -26.35
CA ARG A 75 -35.80 -12.68 -25.26
C ARG A 75 -34.86 -12.52 -24.08
N LEU A 76 -34.89 -11.37 -23.45
CA LEU A 76 -34.13 -11.12 -22.23
C LEU A 76 -35.08 -10.65 -21.13
N TYR A 77 -34.96 -11.26 -19.96
CA TYR A 77 -35.66 -10.83 -18.76
C TYR A 77 -34.63 -10.43 -17.71
N GLN A 78 -34.88 -9.33 -17.01
CA GLN A 78 -34.20 -9.02 -15.76
C GLN A 78 -35.22 -9.01 -14.62
N THR A 79 -34.92 -9.73 -13.56
CA THR A 79 -35.77 -9.83 -12.37
C THR A 79 -35.00 -9.44 -11.13
N PHE A 80 -35.42 -8.36 -10.47
CA PHE A 80 -34.91 -7.93 -9.18
C PHE A 80 -35.90 -8.36 -8.10
N THR A 81 -35.47 -9.12 -7.10
CA THR A 81 -36.34 -9.62 -6.02
C THR A 81 -35.73 -9.35 -4.66
N ILE A 82 -36.51 -8.80 -3.73
CA ILE A 82 -36.13 -8.70 -2.32
C ILE A 82 -36.45 -10.03 -1.64
N LYS A 83 -35.44 -10.65 -1.01
CA LYS A 83 -35.60 -11.86 -0.20
C LYS A 83 -35.03 -11.60 1.19
N GLY A 84 -35.89 -11.21 2.12
CA GLY A 84 -35.45 -10.79 3.46
C GLY A 84 -34.59 -9.53 3.38
N GLU A 85 -33.33 -9.64 3.80
CA GLU A 85 -32.34 -8.56 3.80
C GLU A 85 -31.44 -8.54 2.56
N GLU A 86 -31.77 -9.34 1.54
CA GLU A 86 -31.00 -9.47 0.31
C GLU A 86 -31.81 -9.03 -0.90
N VAL A 87 -31.10 -8.60 -1.95
CA VAL A 87 -31.66 -8.32 -3.27
C VAL A 87 -31.00 -9.23 -4.30
N ASP A 88 -31.80 -10.08 -4.93
CA ASP A 88 -31.36 -10.89 -6.07
C ASP A 88 -31.63 -10.14 -7.37
N TRP A 89 -30.63 -10.11 -8.26
CA TRP A 89 -30.75 -9.66 -9.64
C TRP A 89 -30.48 -10.85 -10.57
N GLU A 90 -31.55 -11.36 -11.19
CA GLU A 90 -31.50 -12.47 -12.14
C GLU A 90 -31.62 -11.94 -13.58
N ILE A 91 -30.82 -12.51 -14.48
CA ILE A 91 -30.81 -12.25 -15.91
C ILE A 91 -31.10 -13.57 -16.64
N ASP A 92 -32.20 -13.62 -17.38
CA ASP A 92 -32.62 -14.77 -18.18
C ASP A 92 -32.54 -14.44 -19.67
N PHE A 93 -31.57 -15.05 -20.35
CA PHE A 93 -31.45 -15.02 -21.79
C PHE A 93 -32.14 -16.25 -22.39
N PHE A 94 -33.28 -16.03 -23.05
CA PHE A 94 -34.08 -17.09 -23.65
C PHE A 94 -33.96 -17.10 -25.17
N ASN A 95 -33.42 -18.19 -25.72
CA ASN A 95 -33.37 -18.41 -27.15
C ASN A 95 -34.70 -19.00 -27.64
N ARG A 96 -35.65 -18.17 -28.07
CA ARG A 96 -36.91 -18.64 -28.65
C ARG A 96 -36.80 -19.01 -30.14
N SER A 97 -35.62 -18.86 -30.73
CA SER A 97 -35.40 -19.16 -32.14
C SER A 97 -35.28 -20.66 -32.39
N HIS A 98 -35.39 -21.08 -33.65
CA HIS A 98 -35.15 -22.47 -34.07
C HIS A 98 -33.67 -22.81 -34.26
N HIS A 99 -32.75 -21.90 -33.95
CA HIS A 99 -31.32 -22.06 -34.18
C HIS A 99 -30.52 -21.83 -32.89
N PRO A 100 -29.37 -22.48 -32.71
CA PRO A 100 -28.48 -22.15 -31.62
C PRO A 100 -28.05 -20.67 -31.68
N VAL A 101 -27.98 -20.04 -30.51
CA VAL A 101 -27.47 -18.68 -30.36
C VAL A 101 -26.15 -18.75 -29.60
N LYS A 102 -25.11 -18.10 -30.13
CA LYS A 102 -23.83 -17.98 -29.44
C LYS A 102 -23.65 -16.56 -28.94
N VAL A 103 -23.75 -16.34 -27.64
CA VAL A 103 -23.43 -15.07 -26.99
C VAL A 103 -21.92 -14.96 -26.91
N THR A 104 -21.32 -14.06 -27.69
CA THR A 104 -19.87 -13.88 -27.74
C THR A 104 -19.39 -12.93 -26.65
N ASP A 105 -20.13 -11.85 -26.43
CA ASP A 105 -19.80 -10.84 -25.44
C ASP A 105 -21.07 -10.45 -24.68
N MET A 106 -20.97 -10.30 -23.37
CA MET A 106 -22.07 -9.85 -22.52
C MET A 106 -21.46 -9.09 -21.35
N TRP A 107 -21.75 -7.79 -21.25
CA TRP A 107 -21.23 -6.94 -20.18
C TRP A 107 -22.31 -6.06 -19.58
N PHE A 108 -22.11 -5.71 -18.32
CA PHE A 108 -22.98 -4.82 -17.56
C PHE A 108 -22.20 -3.63 -17.01
N ALA A 109 -22.90 -2.53 -16.81
CA ALA A 109 -22.40 -1.40 -16.04
C ALA A 109 -22.88 -1.53 -14.58
N LEU A 110 -22.04 -1.08 -13.65
CA LEU A 110 -22.33 -1.14 -12.21
C LEU A 110 -22.26 0.26 -11.60
N PRO A 111 -23.33 1.07 -11.75
CA PRO A 111 -23.37 2.45 -11.26
C PRO A 111 -23.71 2.47 -9.76
N VAL A 112 -22.77 1.97 -8.97
CA VAL A 112 -22.90 1.83 -7.51
C VAL A 112 -21.72 2.50 -6.83
N GLY A 113 -22.04 3.44 -5.93
CA GLY A 113 -21.07 4.06 -5.03
C GLY A 113 -19.96 4.86 -5.72
N ALA A 114 -20.27 5.58 -6.80
CA ALA A 114 -19.36 6.55 -7.39
C ALA A 114 -19.01 7.66 -6.39
N LEU A 115 -17.79 8.19 -6.50
CA LEU A 115 -17.34 9.31 -5.68
C LEU A 115 -18.16 10.58 -6.01
N ASP A 116 -18.65 11.22 -4.96
CA ASP A 116 -19.35 12.50 -4.99
C ASP A 116 -18.53 13.53 -4.19
N GLU A 117 -17.85 14.42 -4.90
CA GLU A 117 -17.04 15.50 -4.30
C GLU A 117 -17.91 16.60 -3.67
N SER A 118 -19.24 16.58 -3.88
CA SER A 118 -20.16 17.56 -3.27
C SER A 118 -20.51 17.24 -1.82
N ILE A 119 -20.28 16.00 -1.37
CA ILE A 119 -20.49 15.56 0.02
C ILE A 119 -19.15 15.49 0.77
N GLN A 120 -19.19 15.23 2.09
CA GLN A 120 -17.94 15.09 2.86
C GLN A 120 -17.24 13.79 2.49
N ALA A 121 -15.90 13.82 2.39
CA ALA A 121 -15.08 12.67 2.02
C ALA A 121 -15.44 11.40 2.81
N HIS A 122 -15.56 11.49 4.14
CA HIS A 122 -15.93 10.35 4.99
C HIS A 122 -17.34 9.76 4.73
N GLN A 123 -18.19 10.44 3.96
CA GLN A 123 -19.51 9.96 3.55
C GLN A 123 -19.48 9.20 2.22
N ASN A 124 -18.35 9.17 1.51
CA ASN A 124 -18.19 8.42 0.27
C ASN A 124 -17.89 6.94 0.53
N LEU A 125 -18.02 6.13 -0.53
CA LEU A 125 -17.73 4.71 -0.55
C LEU A 125 -16.43 4.45 -1.33
N ASN A 126 -15.65 3.48 -0.87
CA ASN A 126 -14.59 2.88 -1.67
C ASN A 126 -15.06 1.53 -2.22
N ARG A 127 -14.96 1.36 -3.53
CA ARG A 127 -15.28 0.12 -4.23
C ARG A 127 -14.08 -0.80 -4.25
N HIS A 128 -14.32 -2.07 -3.95
CA HIS A 128 -13.38 -3.17 -4.08
C HIS A 128 -13.97 -4.23 -5.02
N PHE A 129 -13.14 -4.90 -5.80
CA PHE A 129 -13.61 -6.00 -6.65
C PHE A 129 -12.56 -7.08 -6.88
N SER A 130 -13.08 -8.30 -7.07
CA SER A 130 -12.31 -9.48 -7.42
C SER A 130 -12.87 -10.07 -8.72
N LEU A 131 -12.09 -9.99 -9.81
CA LEU A 131 -12.41 -10.68 -11.08
C LEU A 131 -11.82 -12.08 -10.98
N ASN A 132 -12.61 -13.03 -10.52
CA ASN A 132 -12.10 -14.31 -10.06
C ASN A 132 -12.96 -15.50 -10.53
N GLY A 133 -13.39 -15.46 -11.79
CA GLY A 133 -14.24 -16.49 -12.36
C GLY A 133 -15.56 -16.58 -11.59
N ASN A 134 -15.94 -17.80 -11.20
CA ASN A 134 -17.18 -18.05 -10.46
C ASN A 134 -17.15 -17.55 -9.01
N ALA A 135 -15.98 -17.26 -8.46
CA ALA A 135 -15.80 -16.71 -7.13
C ALA A 135 -15.62 -15.17 -7.14
N SER A 136 -16.03 -14.50 -8.22
CA SER A 136 -15.98 -13.04 -8.31
C SER A 136 -16.87 -12.38 -7.26
N PHE A 137 -16.52 -11.17 -6.84
CA PHE A 137 -17.34 -10.36 -5.93
C PHE A 137 -16.98 -8.88 -6.04
N PHE A 138 -17.89 -8.02 -5.57
CA PHE A 138 -17.64 -6.60 -5.33
C PHE A 138 -18.08 -6.25 -3.92
N TYR A 139 -17.40 -5.32 -3.27
CA TYR A 139 -17.96 -4.69 -2.09
C TYR A 139 -17.65 -3.20 -2.04
N TRP A 140 -18.52 -2.44 -1.37
CA TRP A 140 -18.38 -1.01 -1.17
C TRP A 140 -18.38 -0.73 0.31
N THR A 141 -17.25 -0.23 0.78
CA THR A 141 -17.04 0.11 2.20
C THR A 141 -17.04 1.62 2.37
N PRO A 142 -17.65 2.18 3.42
CA PRO A 142 -17.46 3.58 3.78
C PRO A 142 -15.98 3.92 3.90
N LEU A 143 -15.56 5.11 3.45
CA LEU A 143 -14.15 5.53 3.57
C LEU A 143 -13.67 5.63 5.02
N THR A 144 -14.60 5.72 5.97
CA THR A 144 -14.32 5.61 7.41
C THR A 144 -13.93 4.20 7.86
N GLY A 145 -14.23 3.18 7.06
CA GLY A 145 -14.22 1.77 7.47
C GLY A 145 -15.34 1.41 8.46
N GLN A 146 -16.24 2.35 8.77
CA GLN A 146 -17.31 2.20 9.75
C GLN A 146 -18.68 2.32 9.09
N GLY A 147 -19.59 1.41 9.43
CA GLY A 147 -20.94 1.33 8.89
C GLY A 147 -21.12 0.15 7.94
N ASP A 148 -22.28 0.09 7.30
CA ASP A 148 -22.66 -1.05 6.47
C ASP A 148 -21.81 -1.11 5.19
N ILE A 149 -21.31 -2.30 4.89
CA ILE A 149 -20.59 -2.64 3.66
C ILE A 149 -21.59 -3.35 2.74
N LEU A 150 -21.82 -2.79 1.55
CA LEU A 150 -22.60 -3.46 0.51
C LEU A 150 -21.72 -4.52 -0.15
N LEU A 151 -22.19 -5.77 -0.23
CA LEU A 151 -21.53 -6.88 -0.89
C LEU A 151 -22.39 -7.36 -2.06
N MET A 152 -21.76 -7.53 -3.22
CA MET A 152 -22.32 -8.18 -4.41
C MET A 152 -21.57 -9.50 -4.67
N THR A 153 -22.31 -10.61 -4.68
CA THR A 153 -21.81 -11.96 -4.97
C THR A 153 -22.47 -12.54 -6.22
N MET A 154 -21.87 -13.57 -6.79
CA MET A 154 -22.37 -14.21 -8.02
C MET A 154 -23.47 -15.23 -7.72
N HIS A 155 -24.44 -15.36 -8.62
CA HIS A 155 -25.32 -16.53 -8.65
C HIS A 155 -24.57 -17.77 -9.17
N LYS A 156 -25.12 -18.96 -8.89
CA LYS A 156 -24.55 -20.23 -9.37
C LYS A 156 -24.36 -20.19 -10.89
N GLY A 157 -23.16 -20.52 -11.36
CA GLY A 157 -22.82 -20.54 -12.79
C GLY A 157 -22.53 -19.17 -13.42
N THR A 158 -22.62 -18.09 -12.64
CA THR A 158 -22.19 -16.75 -13.07
C THR A 158 -20.69 -16.60 -12.85
N ALA A 159 -19.98 -15.95 -13.76
CA ALA A 159 -18.57 -15.59 -13.64
C ALA A 159 -18.34 -14.21 -14.24
N ILE A 160 -17.32 -13.51 -13.75
CA ILE A 160 -16.83 -12.28 -14.39
C ILE A 160 -15.40 -12.53 -14.82
N GLU A 161 -15.13 -12.29 -16.09
CA GLU A 161 -13.89 -12.70 -16.74
C GLU A 161 -13.08 -11.55 -17.34
N TYR A 162 -13.65 -10.35 -17.46
CA TYR A 162 -12.95 -9.17 -17.95
C TYR A 162 -13.57 -7.86 -17.43
N ALA A 163 -12.75 -6.82 -17.31
CA ALA A 163 -13.20 -5.47 -17.00
C ALA A 163 -12.40 -4.43 -17.77
N THR A 164 -13.02 -3.26 -17.98
CA THR A 164 -12.40 -2.10 -18.63
C THR A 164 -12.31 -0.91 -17.69
N GLN A 165 -11.36 -0.01 -17.97
CA GLN A 165 -11.11 1.19 -17.16
C GLN A 165 -12.36 2.10 -17.05
N ASP A 166 -13.25 2.09 -18.05
CA ASP A 166 -14.51 2.84 -18.07
C ASP A 166 -15.68 2.15 -17.33
N GLY A 167 -15.41 1.08 -16.57
CA GLY A 167 -16.38 0.48 -15.66
C GLY A 167 -17.35 -0.52 -16.29
N LYS A 168 -16.95 -1.21 -17.36
CA LYS A 168 -17.70 -2.33 -17.93
C LYS A 168 -17.16 -3.64 -17.39
N TYR A 169 -18.06 -4.53 -16.98
CA TYR A 169 -17.72 -5.86 -16.45
C TYR A 169 -18.36 -6.95 -17.31
N TYR A 170 -17.55 -7.89 -17.78
CA TYR A 170 -17.95 -8.89 -18.76
C TYR A 170 -18.20 -10.26 -18.10
N LEU A 171 -19.37 -10.81 -18.39
CA LEU A 171 -19.74 -12.21 -18.14
C LEU A 171 -19.16 -13.14 -19.21
N HIS A 172 -19.13 -12.65 -20.45
CA HIS A 172 -18.50 -13.26 -21.62
C HIS A 172 -17.80 -12.17 -22.42
N SER A 173 -16.59 -12.44 -22.92
CA SER A 173 -15.66 -11.44 -23.46
C SER A 173 -14.86 -11.95 -24.67
N MET A 174 -15.43 -12.91 -25.42
CA MET A 174 -14.77 -13.58 -26.55
C MET A 174 -14.12 -12.62 -27.54
N ASN A 175 -14.76 -11.48 -27.84
CA ASN A 175 -14.23 -10.48 -28.78
C ASN A 175 -13.75 -9.20 -28.09
N ALA A 176 -14.11 -8.98 -26.82
CA ALA A 176 -13.74 -7.78 -26.08
C ALA A 176 -12.27 -7.79 -25.60
N VAL A 177 -11.71 -8.98 -25.37
CA VAL A 177 -10.30 -9.14 -24.99
C VAL A 177 -9.43 -9.18 -26.25
N ASP A 178 -8.43 -8.31 -26.30
CA ASP A 178 -7.41 -8.35 -27.36
C ASP A 178 -6.42 -9.48 -27.06
N ARG A 179 -6.46 -10.55 -27.86
CA ARG A 179 -5.56 -11.70 -27.71
C ARG A 179 -4.28 -11.58 -28.53
N THR A 180 -4.00 -10.44 -29.18
CA THR A 180 -2.81 -10.27 -30.02
C THR A 180 -1.51 -10.20 -29.21
N ASN A 181 -1.55 -9.63 -28.00
CA ASN A 181 -0.42 -9.55 -27.08
C ASN A 181 -0.58 -10.40 -25.81
N ASP A 182 -1.76 -11.02 -25.63
CA ASP A 182 -2.19 -11.89 -24.52
C ASP A 182 -1.84 -11.37 -23.12
N SER A 183 -1.88 -10.04 -22.92
CA SER A 183 -1.62 -9.43 -21.61
C SER A 183 -2.72 -9.75 -20.58
N TRP A 184 -3.92 -10.12 -21.04
CA TRP A 184 -5.05 -10.50 -20.20
C TRP A 184 -5.03 -12.00 -19.88
N ARG A 185 -4.82 -12.34 -18.62
CA ARG A 185 -4.44 -13.71 -18.21
C ARG A 185 -5.63 -14.65 -17.98
N LEU A 186 -6.82 -14.10 -17.74
CA LEU A 186 -8.00 -14.92 -17.48
C LEU A 186 -8.62 -15.41 -18.81
N PRO A 187 -9.26 -16.59 -18.83
CA PRO A 187 -9.98 -17.06 -20.01
C PRO A 187 -11.07 -16.07 -20.45
N SER A 188 -11.26 -15.92 -21.77
CA SER A 188 -12.38 -15.17 -22.35
C SER A 188 -13.32 -16.13 -23.06
N THR A 189 -14.55 -16.22 -22.60
CA THR A 189 -15.49 -17.26 -23.00
C THR A 189 -16.64 -16.71 -23.84
N SER A 190 -17.43 -17.65 -24.39
CA SER A 190 -18.72 -17.39 -25.04
C SER A 190 -19.74 -18.41 -24.53
N LYS A 191 -21.03 -18.13 -24.69
CA LYS A 191 -22.10 -19.04 -24.28
C LYS A 191 -22.94 -19.50 -25.46
N ASN A 192 -23.04 -20.80 -25.66
CA ASN A 192 -23.98 -21.40 -26.60
C ASN A 192 -25.31 -21.68 -25.88
N VAL A 193 -26.42 -21.19 -26.44
CA VAL A 193 -27.79 -21.41 -25.97
C VAL A 193 -28.56 -22.12 -27.06
N GLN A 194 -29.02 -23.35 -26.80
CA GLN A 194 -29.73 -24.17 -27.78
C GLN A 194 -31.13 -23.62 -28.06
N PRO A 195 -31.78 -24.01 -29.18
CA PRO A 195 -33.17 -23.64 -29.46
C PRO A 195 -34.08 -23.96 -28.28
N TYR A 196 -34.88 -22.98 -27.86
CA TYR A 196 -35.81 -23.06 -26.73
C TYR A 196 -35.19 -23.30 -25.35
N GLU A 197 -33.87 -23.14 -25.23
CA GLU A 197 -33.17 -23.18 -23.95
C GLU A 197 -32.94 -21.78 -23.38
N HIS A 198 -32.69 -21.77 -22.08
CA HIS A 198 -32.39 -20.56 -21.30
C HIS A 198 -30.92 -20.54 -20.88
N TYR A 199 -30.36 -19.34 -20.78
CA TYR A 199 -29.12 -19.07 -20.08
C TYR A 199 -29.41 -18.12 -18.91
N MET A 200 -29.28 -18.66 -17.69
CA MET A 200 -29.49 -17.95 -16.45
C MET A 200 -28.15 -17.49 -15.87
N THR A 201 -28.08 -16.22 -15.48
CA THR A 201 -26.93 -15.61 -14.79
C THR A 201 -27.46 -14.52 -13.86
N GLY A 202 -26.67 -14.09 -12.87
CA GLY A 202 -27.16 -13.07 -11.94
C GLY A 202 -26.28 -12.83 -10.73
N PHE A 203 -26.78 -12.00 -9.85
CA PHE A 203 -26.03 -11.46 -8.72
C PHE A 203 -26.92 -11.35 -7.48
N ASN A 204 -26.29 -11.33 -6.32
CA ASN A 204 -26.95 -11.13 -5.03
C ASN A 204 -26.28 -9.96 -4.30
N PHE A 205 -27.09 -9.03 -3.82
CA PHE A 205 -26.67 -7.90 -3.00
C PHE A 205 -27.12 -8.09 -1.56
N THR A 206 -26.21 -7.88 -0.61
CA THR A 206 -26.47 -7.97 0.82
C THR A 206 -25.65 -6.93 1.57
N LEU A 207 -26.12 -6.50 2.74
CA LEU A 207 -25.31 -5.71 3.66
C LEU A 207 -24.52 -6.61 4.60
N THR A 208 -23.36 -6.14 4.99
CA THR A 208 -22.52 -6.74 6.02
C THR A 208 -22.08 -5.65 7.00
N GLY A 209 -22.00 -5.98 8.29
CA GLY A 209 -21.64 -5.01 9.33
C GLY A 209 -20.14 -4.75 9.45
N ASN A 210 -19.30 -5.61 8.87
CA ASN A 210 -17.84 -5.51 8.94
C ASN A 210 -17.15 -6.46 7.93
N HIS A 211 -15.83 -6.30 7.80
CA HIS A 211 -14.96 -7.10 6.95
C HIS A 211 -14.99 -8.63 7.23
N GLU A 212 -15.23 -9.08 8.47
CA GLU A 212 -15.33 -10.53 8.76
C GLU A 212 -16.64 -11.14 8.23
N GLU A 213 -17.73 -10.36 8.27
CA GLU A 213 -19.00 -10.78 7.69
C GLU A 213 -18.93 -10.84 6.16
N VAL A 214 -18.13 -9.99 5.50
CA VAL A 214 -17.88 -10.10 4.05
C VAL A 214 -17.35 -11.50 3.69
N LYS A 215 -16.33 -11.99 4.40
CA LYS A 215 -15.80 -13.35 4.19
C LYS A 215 -16.86 -14.42 4.43
N THR A 216 -17.61 -14.29 5.53
CA THR A 216 -18.69 -15.23 5.88
C THR A 216 -19.74 -15.30 4.77
N LYS A 217 -20.17 -14.16 4.23
CA LYS A 217 -21.18 -14.09 3.16
C LYS A 217 -20.65 -14.63 1.83
N ILE A 218 -19.39 -14.36 1.46
CA ILE A 218 -18.75 -14.97 0.29
C ILE A 218 -18.78 -16.50 0.41
N TYR A 219 -18.36 -17.02 1.56
CA TYR A 219 -18.41 -18.46 1.86
C TYR A 219 -19.84 -19.02 1.80
N ASP A 220 -20.81 -18.31 2.39
CA ASP A 220 -22.21 -18.73 2.41
C ASP A 220 -22.86 -18.80 1.04
N LYS A 221 -22.42 -17.95 0.11
CA LYS A 221 -22.85 -17.90 -1.28
C LYS A 221 -22.05 -18.84 -2.19
N HIS A 222 -21.35 -19.81 -1.61
CA HIS A 222 -20.54 -20.82 -2.32
C HIS A 222 -19.35 -20.22 -3.09
N GLY A 223 -18.86 -19.04 -2.70
CA GLY A 223 -17.59 -18.51 -3.15
C GLY A 223 -16.39 -19.24 -2.52
N VAL A 224 -15.20 -18.73 -2.80
CA VAL A 224 -13.95 -19.18 -2.19
C VAL A 224 -13.33 -18.00 -1.45
N VAL A 225 -13.18 -18.12 -0.13
CA VAL A 225 -12.44 -17.16 0.68
C VAL A 225 -10.98 -17.60 0.70
N VAL A 226 -10.08 -16.67 0.37
CA VAL A 226 -8.65 -16.94 0.27
C VAL A 226 -7.91 -16.17 1.36
N LYS A 227 -7.04 -16.87 2.07
CA LYS A 227 -6.03 -16.27 2.95
C LYS A 227 -4.67 -16.78 2.54
N VAL A 228 -3.71 -15.88 2.31
CA VAL A 228 -2.33 -16.23 1.97
C VAL A 228 -1.35 -15.62 2.96
N ALA A 229 -0.21 -16.29 3.16
CA ALA A 229 0.91 -15.79 3.94
C ALA A 229 2.23 -16.17 3.24
N PRO A 230 3.21 -15.25 3.08
CA PRO A 230 3.19 -13.87 3.58
C PRO A 230 2.45 -12.88 2.67
N GLY A 231 2.11 -13.26 1.43
CA GLY A 231 1.33 -12.45 0.48
C GLY A 231 1.33 -13.03 -0.92
N MET A 232 0.86 -12.25 -1.90
CA MET A 232 0.81 -12.66 -3.32
C MET A 232 1.94 -12.12 -4.19
N VAL A 233 2.71 -11.16 -3.66
CA VAL A 233 4.01 -10.79 -4.21
C VAL A 233 5.07 -11.47 -3.37
N VAL A 234 5.86 -12.35 -3.98
CA VAL A 234 6.75 -13.26 -3.25
C VAL A 234 8.10 -13.39 -3.96
N THR A 235 9.02 -14.13 -3.36
CA THR A 235 10.33 -14.46 -3.94
C THR A 235 10.48 -15.98 -3.98
N PRO A 236 11.43 -16.53 -4.76
CA PRO A 236 11.73 -17.96 -4.77
C PRO A 236 12.20 -18.52 -3.41
N GLU A 237 12.59 -17.66 -2.46
CA GLU A 237 13.04 -18.08 -1.14
C GLU A 237 11.88 -18.36 -0.17
N PHE A 238 10.69 -17.80 -0.42
CA PHE A 238 9.54 -17.96 0.46
C PHE A 238 8.85 -19.31 0.31
N GLU A 239 8.42 -19.84 1.45
CA GLU A 239 7.31 -20.79 1.50
C GLU A 239 6.00 -20.03 1.68
N VAL A 240 5.10 -20.19 0.72
CA VAL A 240 3.81 -19.50 0.72
C VAL A 240 2.75 -20.44 1.24
N TYR A 241 2.01 -20.04 2.27
CA TYR A 241 0.89 -20.78 2.83
C TYR A 241 -0.41 -20.18 2.30
N CYS A 242 -1.36 -21.05 1.95
CA CYS A 242 -2.66 -20.65 1.42
C CYS A 242 -3.76 -21.47 2.09
N ALA A 243 -4.77 -20.79 2.62
CA ALA A 243 -6.01 -21.40 3.08
C ALA A 243 -7.12 -21.01 2.10
N LEU A 244 -7.74 -22.01 1.50
CA LEU A 244 -8.96 -21.87 0.70
C LEU A 244 -10.14 -22.34 1.54
N GLN A 245 -11.08 -21.46 1.82
CA GLN A 245 -12.30 -21.81 2.54
C GLN A 245 -13.49 -21.78 1.58
N SER A 246 -14.17 -22.91 1.42
CA SER A 246 -15.35 -23.01 0.54
C SER A 246 -16.29 -24.11 1.01
N LYS A 247 -17.62 -23.85 0.96
CA LYS A 247 -18.66 -24.86 1.20
C LYS A 247 -18.65 -25.98 0.16
N LEU A 248 -18.15 -25.68 -1.04
CA LEU A 248 -18.04 -26.64 -2.12
C LEU A 248 -16.65 -27.29 -2.08
N PRO A 249 -16.54 -28.58 -2.43
CA PRO A 249 -15.26 -29.28 -2.38
C PRO A 249 -14.27 -28.67 -3.38
N VAL A 250 -13.03 -28.45 -2.94
CA VAL A 250 -11.91 -28.11 -3.83
C VAL A 250 -11.43 -29.41 -4.48
N ALA A 251 -11.57 -29.51 -5.80
CA ALA A 251 -11.25 -30.72 -6.56
C ALA A 251 -9.76 -30.80 -6.89
N GLU A 252 -9.21 -29.73 -7.49
CA GLU A 252 -7.79 -29.66 -7.86
C GLU A 252 -7.29 -28.22 -7.99
N LEU A 253 -5.96 -28.07 -7.91
CA LEU A 253 -5.25 -26.84 -8.23
C LEU A 253 -4.33 -27.12 -9.42
N VAL A 254 -4.46 -26.33 -10.48
CA VAL A 254 -3.66 -26.44 -11.71
C VAL A 254 -2.73 -25.24 -11.81
N ALA A 255 -1.42 -25.51 -11.74
CA ALA A 255 -0.39 -24.50 -11.96
C ALA A 255 -0.22 -24.19 -13.46
N GLU A 256 -0.11 -22.91 -13.81
CA GLU A 256 0.24 -22.47 -15.17
C GLU A 256 1.62 -22.99 -15.61
N TYR A 257 2.57 -23.07 -14.67
CA TYR A 257 3.92 -23.59 -14.88
C TYR A 257 4.20 -24.77 -13.93
N PRO A 258 3.71 -25.99 -14.21
CA PRO A 258 3.80 -27.13 -13.28
C PRO A 258 5.22 -27.54 -12.86
N GLU A 259 6.23 -27.26 -13.68
CA GLU A 259 7.64 -27.55 -13.38
C GLU A 259 8.29 -26.49 -12.48
N GLU A 260 7.69 -25.30 -12.41
CA GLU A 260 8.24 -24.12 -11.72
C GLU A 260 7.38 -23.68 -10.51
N ILE A 261 6.22 -24.31 -10.31
CA ILE A 261 5.30 -24.07 -9.20
C ILE A 261 5.06 -25.40 -8.47
N GLN A 262 5.65 -25.52 -7.29
CA GLN A 262 5.41 -26.68 -6.42
C GLN A 262 4.18 -26.44 -5.54
N ILE A 263 3.17 -27.29 -5.68
CA ILE A 263 1.96 -27.27 -4.84
C ILE A 263 1.99 -28.47 -3.89
N THR A 264 1.89 -28.21 -2.59
CA THR A 264 1.82 -29.24 -1.54
C THR A 264 0.52 -29.08 -0.75
N SER A 265 -0.36 -30.08 -0.76
CA SER A 265 -1.51 -30.10 0.14
C SER A 265 -1.07 -30.44 1.56
N LEU A 266 -1.53 -29.65 2.54
CA LEU A 266 -1.34 -29.89 3.97
C LEU A 266 -2.61 -30.48 4.63
N GLY A 267 -3.60 -30.86 3.82
CA GLY A 267 -4.86 -31.43 4.25
C GLY A 267 -5.97 -30.40 4.47
N GLN A 268 -7.12 -30.92 4.91
CA GLN A 268 -8.30 -30.14 5.24
C GLN A 268 -8.39 -29.96 6.76
N LYS A 269 -8.74 -28.75 7.20
CA LYS A 269 -9.02 -28.39 8.60
C LYS A 269 -10.52 -28.15 8.81
N GLU A 270 -10.91 -27.95 10.06
CA GLU A 270 -12.28 -27.60 10.44
C GLU A 270 -12.78 -26.34 9.69
N GLY A 271 -14.10 -26.29 9.42
CA GLY A 271 -14.74 -25.16 8.75
C GLY A 271 -14.49 -25.09 7.24
N ASP A 272 -14.34 -26.25 6.59
CA ASP A 272 -14.16 -26.40 5.14
C ASP A 272 -12.96 -25.63 4.58
N LYS A 273 -11.84 -25.69 5.32
CA LYS A 273 -10.58 -25.03 4.97
C LYS A 273 -9.58 -26.02 4.40
N TYR A 274 -9.17 -25.80 3.16
CA TYR A 274 -8.14 -26.57 2.46
C TYR A 274 -6.81 -25.82 2.55
N ILE A 275 -5.80 -26.45 3.15
CA ILE A 275 -4.51 -25.81 3.40
C ILE A 275 -3.49 -26.30 2.38
N TYR A 276 -2.79 -25.36 1.76
CA TYR A 276 -1.74 -25.62 0.78
C TYR A 276 -0.47 -24.85 1.14
N LYS A 277 0.65 -25.37 0.65
CA LYS A 277 1.94 -24.70 0.62
C LYS A 277 2.46 -24.63 -0.82
N PHE A 278 2.89 -23.45 -1.25
CA PHE A 278 3.45 -23.19 -2.56
C PHE A 278 4.95 -22.83 -2.48
N ARG A 279 5.70 -23.19 -3.51
CA ARG A 279 7.02 -22.63 -3.83
C ARG A 279 7.08 -22.31 -5.31
N PHE A 280 7.66 -21.15 -5.62
CA PHE A 280 7.78 -20.63 -6.98
C PHE A 280 9.24 -20.51 -7.37
N SER A 281 9.57 -20.78 -8.64
CA SER A 281 10.92 -20.53 -9.18
C SER A 281 10.93 -19.63 -10.42
N ARG A 282 9.77 -19.37 -11.03
CA ARG A 282 9.63 -18.52 -12.20
C ARG A 282 9.35 -17.07 -11.82
N LEU A 283 10.23 -16.15 -12.23
CA LEU A 283 10.04 -14.71 -12.05
C LEU A 283 8.87 -14.17 -12.91
N GLY A 284 8.21 -13.12 -12.43
CA GLY A 284 7.05 -12.51 -13.08
C GLY A 284 5.73 -13.10 -12.62
N GLU A 285 4.73 -13.01 -13.48
CA GLU A 285 3.37 -13.44 -13.15
C GLU A 285 3.21 -14.97 -13.18
N ASN A 286 2.50 -15.50 -12.18
CA ASN A 286 2.28 -16.93 -11.98
C ASN A 286 0.82 -17.16 -11.58
N LEU A 287 0.07 -17.95 -12.35
CA LEU A 287 -1.34 -18.25 -12.09
C LEU A 287 -1.53 -19.68 -11.56
N ILE A 288 -2.39 -19.83 -10.56
CA ILE A 288 -2.93 -21.13 -10.14
C ILE A 288 -4.45 -21.11 -10.33
N THR A 289 -4.97 -22.06 -11.10
CA THR A 289 -6.42 -22.25 -11.28
C THR A 289 -6.93 -23.23 -10.24
N VAL A 290 -7.95 -22.84 -9.50
CA VAL A 290 -8.65 -23.66 -8.50
C VAL A 290 -9.94 -24.17 -9.12
N HIS A 291 -10.06 -25.49 -9.25
CA HIS A 291 -11.31 -26.15 -9.62
C HIS A 291 -12.05 -26.56 -8.35
N TYR A 292 -13.31 -26.13 -8.21
CA TYR A 292 -14.12 -26.39 -7.03
C TYR A 292 -15.59 -26.63 -7.39
N GLY A 293 -16.31 -27.37 -6.55
CA GLY A 293 -17.70 -27.74 -6.82
C GLY A 293 -17.90 -28.48 -8.15
N ASP A 294 -19.06 -28.27 -8.77
CA ASP A 294 -19.38 -28.82 -10.10
C ASP A 294 -18.89 -27.83 -11.19
N ASP A 295 -17.69 -28.06 -11.70
CA ASP A 295 -17.06 -27.31 -12.81
C ASP A 295 -16.87 -25.80 -12.56
N LEU A 296 -16.85 -25.34 -11.30
CA LEU A 296 -16.57 -23.93 -10.99
C LEU A 296 -15.07 -23.68 -10.92
N ILE A 297 -14.67 -22.48 -11.32
CA ILE A 297 -13.28 -22.06 -11.32
C ILE A 297 -13.09 -20.74 -10.58
N CYS A 298 -11.97 -20.64 -9.88
CA CYS A 298 -11.39 -19.38 -9.46
C CYS A 298 -9.86 -19.42 -9.61
N PHE A 299 -9.19 -18.31 -9.39
CA PHE A 299 -7.79 -18.09 -9.68
C PHE A 299 -7.07 -17.50 -8.47
N LEU A 300 -5.79 -17.86 -8.36
CA LEU A 300 -4.83 -17.23 -7.46
C LEU A 300 -3.71 -16.65 -8.33
N ASP A 301 -3.59 -15.33 -8.35
CA ASP A 301 -2.63 -14.62 -9.22
C ASP A 301 -1.45 -14.08 -8.38
N PHE A 302 -0.26 -14.64 -8.59
CA PHE A 302 0.96 -14.30 -7.86
C PHE A 302 1.96 -13.56 -8.75
N PHE A 303 2.76 -12.69 -8.15
CA PHE A 303 3.93 -12.10 -8.78
C PHE A 303 5.20 -12.51 -8.04
N VAL A 304 6.16 -13.09 -8.76
CA VAL A 304 7.41 -13.57 -8.20
C VAL A 304 8.53 -12.62 -8.60
N THR A 305 9.13 -11.98 -7.60
CA THR A 305 10.24 -11.05 -7.74
C THR A 305 11.58 -11.76 -7.53
N GLU A 306 12.70 -11.12 -7.86
CA GLU A 306 14.00 -11.54 -7.30
C GLU A 306 13.98 -11.42 -5.76
N PRO A 307 14.90 -12.08 -5.03
CA PRO A 307 15.08 -11.87 -3.59
C PRO A 307 15.00 -10.40 -3.17
N LEU A 308 14.27 -10.09 -2.08
CA LEU A 308 14.03 -8.71 -1.65
C LEU A 308 15.33 -7.92 -1.41
N GLU A 309 16.37 -8.55 -0.86
CA GLU A 309 17.69 -7.92 -0.69
C GLU A 309 18.31 -7.51 -2.05
N THR A 310 18.11 -8.32 -3.09
CA THR A 310 18.54 -8.02 -4.45
C THR A 310 17.77 -6.83 -5.01
N LEU A 311 16.44 -6.80 -4.86
CA LEU A 311 15.60 -5.67 -5.29
C LEU A 311 16.08 -4.37 -4.64
N ILE A 312 16.25 -4.39 -3.31
CA ILE A 312 16.67 -3.23 -2.53
C ILE A 312 17.99 -2.65 -3.05
N LYS A 313 18.98 -3.52 -3.26
CA LYS A 313 20.31 -3.11 -3.74
C LYS A 313 20.27 -2.65 -5.20
N LYS A 314 19.51 -3.32 -6.06
CA LYS A 314 19.38 -2.94 -7.48
C LYS A 314 18.71 -1.59 -7.64
N ARG A 315 17.64 -1.29 -6.89
CA ARG A 315 16.97 0.01 -7.00
C ARG A 315 17.89 1.17 -6.67
N ALA A 316 18.61 1.10 -5.55
CA ALA A 316 19.52 2.17 -5.14
C ALA A 316 20.66 2.38 -6.15
N ARG A 317 21.26 1.28 -6.63
CA ARG A 317 22.26 1.31 -7.72
C ARG A 317 21.68 1.97 -8.97
N PHE A 318 20.48 1.59 -9.38
CA PHE A 318 19.82 2.11 -10.57
C PHE A 318 19.59 3.63 -10.47
N ILE A 319 19.09 4.12 -9.33
CA ILE A 319 18.89 5.56 -9.09
C ILE A 319 20.22 6.32 -9.28
N VAL A 320 21.30 5.83 -8.67
CA VAL A 320 22.61 6.49 -8.73
C VAL A 320 23.22 6.44 -10.13
N ASP A 321 23.13 5.29 -10.80
CA ASP A 321 23.80 5.07 -12.09
C ASP A 321 23.03 5.63 -13.28
N LYS A 322 21.70 5.68 -13.21
CA LYS A 322 20.82 5.98 -14.35
C LYS A 322 19.96 7.23 -14.17
N GLN A 323 19.78 7.69 -12.93
CA GLN A 323 18.78 8.72 -12.64
C GLN A 323 19.34 10.02 -12.09
N GLN A 324 20.67 10.20 -12.03
CA GLN A 324 21.28 11.45 -11.54
C GLN A 324 21.90 12.29 -12.66
N HIS A 325 21.56 13.58 -12.68
CA HIS A 325 22.19 14.59 -13.53
C HIS A 325 23.46 15.13 -12.88
N ARG A 326 24.57 15.23 -13.64
CA ARG A 326 25.87 15.74 -13.15
C ARG A 326 26.50 16.81 -14.04
N ASP A 327 25.74 17.43 -14.93
CA ASP A 327 26.20 18.53 -15.77
C ASP A 327 26.27 19.83 -14.96
N SER A 328 27.48 20.27 -14.60
CA SER A 328 27.73 21.48 -13.80
C SER A 328 27.33 22.79 -14.49
N SER A 329 27.06 22.78 -15.80
CA SER A 329 26.55 23.95 -16.52
C SER A 329 25.05 24.17 -16.35
N LYS A 330 24.33 23.17 -15.82
CA LYS A 330 22.88 23.20 -15.63
C LYS A 330 22.51 23.62 -14.22
N TRP A 331 21.40 24.33 -14.08
CA TRP A 331 20.87 24.71 -12.76
C TRP A 331 20.43 23.49 -11.94
N TYR A 332 20.16 22.37 -12.61
CA TYR A 332 19.78 21.09 -12.01
C TYR A 332 20.96 20.12 -11.84
N ASN A 333 22.19 20.62 -11.73
CA ASN A 333 23.35 19.80 -11.39
C ASN A 333 23.13 19.07 -10.05
N GLY A 334 23.24 17.74 -10.04
CA GLY A 334 23.05 16.88 -8.87
C GLY A 334 21.66 16.25 -8.76
N LEU A 335 20.67 16.73 -9.52
CA LEU A 335 19.28 16.28 -9.50
C LEU A 335 19.13 14.77 -9.75
N TYR A 336 18.33 14.09 -8.94
CA TYR A 336 17.73 12.80 -9.29
C TYR A 336 16.42 13.00 -10.06
N SER A 337 16.24 12.35 -11.21
CA SER A 337 15.09 12.56 -12.11
C SER A 337 14.49 11.26 -12.65
N LEU A 338 13.40 11.35 -13.41
CA LEU A 338 12.61 10.20 -13.85
C LEU A 338 13.30 9.44 -14.99
N TRP A 339 13.04 8.14 -15.03
CA TRP A 339 13.45 7.26 -16.13
C TRP A 339 12.22 6.80 -16.92
N ASP A 340 12.26 6.91 -18.24
CA ASP A 340 11.27 6.27 -19.12
C ASP A 340 11.76 4.87 -19.47
N MET A 341 11.13 3.84 -18.89
CA MET A 341 11.52 2.43 -19.12
C MET A 341 11.28 1.96 -20.56
N GLU A 342 10.31 2.54 -21.28
CA GLU A 342 10.00 2.16 -22.65
C GLU A 342 11.07 2.67 -23.62
N LYS A 343 11.53 3.90 -23.40
CA LYS A 343 12.56 4.55 -24.23
C LYS A 343 13.98 4.34 -23.70
N SER A 344 14.10 3.86 -22.46
CA SER A 344 15.37 3.70 -21.75
C SER A 344 16.16 5.01 -21.69
N GLU A 345 15.49 6.09 -21.27
CA GLU A 345 16.05 7.44 -21.23
C GLU A 345 15.82 8.13 -19.87
N LEU A 346 16.82 8.92 -19.45
CA LEU A 346 16.73 9.81 -18.29
C LEU A 346 16.09 11.13 -18.73
N LEU A 347 14.99 11.48 -18.08
CA LEU A 347 14.29 12.74 -18.31
C LEU A 347 14.95 13.90 -17.54
N SER A 348 14.68 15.13 -17.97
CA SER A 348 15.23 16.33 -17.34
C SER A 348 14.33 17.55 -17.56
N PRO A 349 14.54 18.67 -16.83
CA PRO A 349 13.80 19.90 -17.10
C PRO A 349 13.92 20.44 -18.53
N ASP A 350 15.00 20.10 -19.24
CA ASP A 350 15.21 20.49 -20.65
C ASP A 350 14.70 19.43 -21.64
N HIS A 351 14.30 18.25 -21.15
CA HIS A 351 13.84 17.12 -21.96
C HIS A 351 12.81 16.28 -21.19
N LEU A 352 11.53 16.60 -21.38
CA LEU A 352 10.40 15.95 -20.70
C LEU A 352 10.03 14.58 -21.30
N GLY A 353 10.63 14.19 -22.43
CA GLY A 353 10.18 13.03 -23.20
C GLY A 353 8.72 13.22 -23.66
N ASP A 354 7.85 12.30 -23.27
CA ASP A 354 6.41 12.39 -23.56
C ASP A 354 5.60 13.06 -22.43
N LEU A 355 6.23 13.42 -21.31
CA LEU A 355 5.58 14.16 -20.23
C LEU A 355 5.32 15.61 -20.64
N ARG A 356 4.34 16.23 -19.99
CA ARG A 356 4.00 17.66 -20.17
C ARG A 356 4.22 18.48 -18.90
N GLU A 357 4.37 17.81 -17.77
CA GLU A 357 4.41 18.37 -16.44
C GLU A 357 5.86 18.57 -15.96
N GLU A 358 6.33 19.83 -15.96
CA GLU A 358 7.71 20.16 -15.54
C GLU A 358 8.01 19.73 -14.09
N PHE A 359 7.03 19.76 -13.19
CA PHE A 359 7.24 19.39 -11.78
C PHE A 359 7.74 17.96 -11.60
N MET A 360 7.37 17.05 -12.51
CA MET A 360 7.74 15.64 -12.39
C MET A 360 9.25 15.45 -12.49
N VAL A 361 9.94 16.28 -13.27
CA VAL A 361 11.38 16.17 -13.54
C VAL A 361 12.19 17.32 -12.94
N GLY A 362 11.55 18.23 -12.21
CA GLY A 362 12.13 19.48 -11.70
C GLY A 362 12.89 19.36 -10.38
N GLY A 363 12.71 18.27 -9.63
CA GLY A 363 13.34 18.08 -8.31
C GLY A 363 12.76 18.93 -7.19
N SER A 364 11.57 19.46 -7.35
CA SER A 364 10.87 20.28 -6.35
C SER A 364 9.47 19.75 -6.05
N ASP A 365 9.27 18.45 -6.29
CA ASP A 365 8.04 17.72 -6.00
C ASP A 365 8.33 16.21 -5.88
N ASP A 366 7.35 15.46 -5.38
CA ASP A 366 7.47 14.05 -4.95
C ASP A 366 8.04 13.10 -6.02
N PRO A 367 7.71 13.22 -7.32
CA PRO A 367 8.22 12.31 -8.33
C PRO A 367 9.75 12.27 -8.43
N SER A 368 10.44 13.39 -8.16
CA SER A 368 11.91 13.44 -8.19
C SER A 368 12.51 13.26 -6.80
N ASN A 369 11.84 13.80 -5.77
CA ASN A 369 12.39 13.92 -4.42
C ASN A 369 12.34 12.60 -3.64
N SER A 370 11.48 11.66 -4.04
CA SER A 370 11.36 10.31 -3.48
C SER A 370 12.64 9.46 -3.59
N LYS A 371 13.38 9.62 -4.69
CA LYS A 371 14.60 8.86 -5.03
C LYS A 371 15.71 9.00 -3.99
N PRO A 372 16.20 10.22 -3.64
CA PRO A 372 17.25 10.38 -2.64
C PRO A 372 16.83 9.88 -1.25
N VAL A 373 15.55 9.95 -0.87
CA VAL A 373 15.07 9.36 0.38
C VAL A 373 15.33 7.86 0.40
N TYR A 374 14.93 7.16 -0.67
CA TYR A 374 15.16 5.72 -0.78
C TYR A 374 16.64 5.35 -0.76
N VAL A 375 17.49 6.07 -1.51
CA VAL A 375 18.94 5.82 -1.51
C VAL A 375 19.51 6.05 -0.10
N SER A 376 19.06 7.08 0.63
CA SER A 376 19.50 7.34 2.00
C SER A 376 19.08 6.23 2.96
N GLU A 377 17.82 5.79 2.88
CA GLU A 377 17.28 4.72 3.74
C GLU A 377 17.99 3.40 3.47
N LYS A 378 18.17 3.02 2.20
CA LYS A 378 18.93 1.84 1.83
C LYS A 378 20.35 1.91 2.39
N ASN A 379 21.04 3.06 2.32
CA ASN A 379 22.43 3.18 2.77
C ASN A 379 22.58 3.20 4.31
N VAL A 380 21.53 3.49 5.06
CA VAL A 380 21.49 3.19 6.50
C VAL A 380 21.51 1.68 6.75
N ILE A 381 20.92 0.88 5.86
CA ILE A 381 20.83 -0.59 5.97
C ILE A 381 22.07 -1.32 5.40
N TYR A 382 22.46 -0.92 4.19
CA TYR A 382 23.51 -1.52 3.36
C TYR A 382 24.40 -0.40 2.80
N PRO A 383 25.34 0.11 3.62
CA PRO A 383 26.20 1.23 3.21
C PRO A 383 26.97 0.91 1.93
N ASN A 384 26.97 1.83 0.99
CA ASN A 384 27.80 1.81 -0.20
C ASN A 384 28.41 3.19 -0.44
N LYS A 385 29.74 3.23 -0.57
CA LYS A 385 30.49 4.49 -0.65
C LYS A 385 30.11 5.33 -1.87
N GLU A 386 29.89 4.71 -3.03
CA GLU A 386 29.54 5.43 -4.27
C GLU A 386 28.14 6.03 -4.19
N GLU A 387 27.19 5.29 -3.61
CA GLU A 387 25.82 5.78 -3.42
C GLU A 387 25.76 6.90 -2.37
N ILE A 388 26.51 6.80 -1.27
CA ILE A 388 26.61 7.88 -0.25
C ILE A 388 27.23 9.13 -0.88
N ALA A 389 28.33 9.00 -1.62
CA ALA A 389 28.92 10.13 -2.35
C ALA A 389 27.95 10.74 -3.37
N SER A 390 27.05 9.95 -3.94
CA SER A 390 25.99 10.44 -4.82
C SER A 390 24.95 11.28 -4.08
N LEU A 391 24.56 10.89 -2.87
CA LEU A 391 23.69 11.68 -1.99
C LEU A 391 24.37 12.98 -1.57
N GLU A 392 25.63 12.93 -1.12
CA GLU A 392 26.37 14.14 -0.76
C GLU A 392 26.49 15.11 -1.94
N TYR A 393 26.72 14.59 -3.14
CA TYR A 393 26.73 15.40 -4.35
C TYR A 393 25.38 16.08 -4.60
N TYR A 394 24.26 15.38 -4.41
CA TYR A 394 22.91 15.96 -4.51
C TYR A 394 22.69 17.06 -3.48
N GLU A 395 23.03 16.82 -2.21
CA GLU A 395 22.86 17.80 -1.13
C GLU A 395 23.69 19.08 -1.36
N GLU A 396 24.95 18.92 -1.77
CA GLU A 396 25.84 20.04 -2.05
C GLU A 396 25.48 20.77 -3.37
N ASN A 397 25.18 20.01 -4.42
CA ASN A 397 25.11 20.56 -5.78
C ASN A 397 23.70 20.94 -6.24
N PHE A 398 22.65 20.37 -5.63
CA PHE A 398 21.27 20.65 -6.01
C PHE A 398 20.42 21.24 -4.87
N VAL A 399 20.64 20.81 -3.63
CA VAL A 399 19.76 21.17 -2.50
C VAL A 399 20.19 22.44 -1.79
N TRP A 400 21.32 22.42 -1.07
CA TRP A 400 21.68 23.49 -0.15
C TRP A 400 22.12 24.78 -0.86
N GLY A 401 21.53 25.92 -0.46
CA GLY A 401 21.72 27.21 -1.11
C GLY A 401 21.08 27.32 -2.49
N LYS A 402 20.19 26.37 -2.82
CA LYS A 402 19.56 26.18 -4.14
C LYS A 402 18.07 25.85 -3.95
N LEU A 403 17.66 24.59 -4.14
CA LEU A 403 16.29 24.15 -3.83
C LEU A 403 15.91 24.48 -2.38
N GLN A 404 16.82 24.24 -1.44
CA GLN A 404 16.70 24.65 -0.04
C GLN A 404 17.57 25.89 0.23
N ARG A 405 17.03 26.83 0.99
CA ARG A 405 17.74 28.04 1.42
C ARG A 405 18.70 27.77 2.57
N THR A 406 19.80 28.52 2.63
CA THR A 406 20.74 28.41 3.74
C THR A 406 20.23 29.08 5.02
N ASP A 407 20.98 28.93 6.11
CA ASP A 407 20.77 29.61 7.39
C ASP A 407 21.04 31.11 7.35
N GLU A 408 21.75 31.60 6.32
CA GLU A 408 22.05 33.02 6.13
C GLU A 408 21.00 33.75 5.28
N GLU A 409 20.05 33.03 4.70
CA GLU A 409 19.08 33.58 3.75
C GLU A 409 17.76 34.01 4.41
N TYR A 410 17.58 35.32 4.59
CA TYR A 410 16.36 35.90 5.17
C TYR A 410 15.46 36.59 4.12
N PRO A 411 14.12 36.64 4.34
CA PRO A 411 13.34 35.93 5.36
C PRO A 411 13.22 34.43 5.03
N TYR A 412 12.94 33.55 5.99
CA TYR A 412 12.76 32.08 5.81
C TYR A 412 14.04 31.26 5.51
N PRO A 413 15.02 31.23 6.45
CA PRO A 413 16.13 30.29 6.35
C PRO A 413 15.61 28.84 6.36
N TYR A 414 16.33 27.91 5.72
CA TYR A 414 15.95 26.50 5.56
C TYR A 414 14.68 26.23 4.74
N GLY A 415 14.00 27.27 4.22
CA GLY A 415 12.83 27.10 3.36
C GLY A 415 13.15 26.33 2.07
N ILE A 416 12.24 25.46 1.66
CA ILE A 416 12.37 24.59 0.47
C ILE A 416 11.39 25.07 -0.60
N TYR A 417 11.89 25.34 -1.80
CA TYR A 417 11.07 25.76 -2.93
C TYR A 417 10.32 24.57 -3.55
N GLY A 418 8.99 24.57 -3.52
CA GLY A 418 8.15 23.51 -4.10
C GLY A 418 7.60 23.83 -5.51
N SER A 419 7.03 22.81 -6.17
CA SER A 419 6.33 22.82 -7.48
C SER A 419 7.22 23.08 -8.72
N GLU A 420 6.63 23.39 -9.89
CA GLU A 420 7.14 23.07 -11.24
C GLU A 420 8.62 23.41 -11.53
N ASN A 421 9.16 24.51 -10.99
CA ASN A 421 10.53 24.92 -11.28
C ASN A 421 11.12 25.78 -10.14
N TRP A 422 11.80 25.14 -9.17
CA TRP A 422 12.39 25.86 -8.03
C TRP A 422 13.37 26.95 -8.44
N TYR A 423 14.12 26.78 -9.53
CA TYR A 423 15.11 27.75 -9.99
C TYR A 423 14.44 29.06 -10.40
N GLN A 424 13.34 28.97 -11.14
CA GLN A 424 12.54 30.13 -11.52
C GLN A 424 11.86 30.77 -10.31
N ASN A 425 11.33 29.97 -9.39
CA ASN A 425 10.74 30.47 -8.14
C ASN A 425 11.77 31.27 -7.32
N ARG A 426 12.95 30.68 -7.08
CA ARG A 426 14.06 31.29 -6.35
C ARG A 426 14.56 32.58 -7.00
N SER A 427 14.64 32.62 -8.33
CA SER A 427 15.07 33.82 -9.07
C SER A 427 14.14 35.03 -8.88
N GLY A 428 12.89 34.79 -8.46
CA GLY A 428 11.83 35.79 -8.38
C GLY A 428 11.14 36.08 -9.71
N LYS A 429 11.35 35.23 -10.73
CA LYS A 429 10.67 35.34 -12.04
C LYS A 429 9.14 35.46 -11.91
N TYR A 430 8.57 34.80 -10.91
CA TYR A 430 7.13 34.75 -10.65
C TYR A 430 6.69 35.55 -9.41
N GLY A 431 7.53 36.47 -8.90
CA GLY A 431 7.20 37.33 -7.76
C GLY A 431 8.15 37.22 -6.56
N GLY A 432 7.98 38.16 -5.62
CA GLY A 432 8.63 38.25 -4.31
C GLY A 432 7.94 37.44 -3.21
N TYR A 433 8.21 37.77 -1.95
CA TYR A 433 7.62 37.08 -0.78
C TYR A 433 6.19 37.54 -0.50
N GLU A 434 5.84 38.72 -0.99
CA GLU A 434 4.55 39.40 -0.87
C GLU A 434 3.50 38.90 -1.87
N ASP A 435 3.91 38.12 -2.89
CA ASP A 435 3.06 37.69 -4.01
C ASP A 435 2.25 36.42 -3.72
N GLY A 436 1.78 36.29 -2.48
CA GLY A 436 0.80 35.29 -2.09
C GLY A 436 1.26 33.85 -2.33
N GLY A 437 2.49 33.50 -1.96
CA GLY A 437 3.04 32.14 -2.14
C GLY A 437 3.56 31.82 -3.55
N SER A 438 3.69 32.83 -4.42
CA SER A 438 4.32 32.70 -5.75
C SER A 438 5.80 33.06 -5.71
N GLY A 439 6.54 32.70 -6.76
CA GLY A 439 7.93 33.12 -6.92
C GLY A 439 8.77 32.81 -5.69
N LYS A 440 9.39 33.83 -5.09
CA LYS A 440 10.23 33.66 -3.90
C LYS A 440 9.47 33.16 -2.67
N GLY A 441 8.16 33.33 -2.63
CA GLY A 441 7.28 32.78 -1.59
C GLY A 441 6.83 31.33 -1.83
N ARG A 442 7.27 30.65 -2.90
CA ARG A 442 6.85 29.29 -3.26
C ARG A 442 7.51 28.20 -2.38
N MET A 443 7.47 28.36 -1.07
CA MET A 443 8.05 27.41 -0.09
C MET A 443 6.98 26.86 0.87
N TRP A 444 5.75 26.76 0.37
CA TRP A 444 4.55 26.46 1.15
C TRP A 444 4.27 24.96 1.27
N ARG A 445 4.73 24.13 0.31
CA ARG A 445 4.38 22.71 0.26
C ARG A 445 5.14 21.93 1.33
N THR A 446 4.42 21.37 2.30
CA THR A 446 5.00 20.76 3.50
C THR A 446 5.58 19.36 3.26
N PHE A 447 5.07 18.63 2.27
CA PHE A 447 5.52 17.29 1.88
C PHE A 447 6.99 17.25 1.45
N ASP A 448 7.49 18.33 0.83
CA ASP A 448 8.89 18.43 0.41
C ASP A 448 9.85 18.46 1.61
N TYR A 449 9.44 19.07 2.73
CA TYR A 449 10.30 19.20 3.91
C TYR A 449 10.54 17.84 4.58
N THR A 450 9.53 16.97 4.60
CA THR A 450 9.63 15.67 5.27
C THR A 450 10.64 14.75 4.61
N THR A 451 10.65 14.76 3.29
CA THR A 451 11.69 14.16 2.46
C THR A 451 13.09 14.63 2.85
N HIS A 452 13.32 15.94 2.92
CA HIS A 452 14.66 16.46 3.15
C HIS A 452 15.16 16.28 4.58
N PHE A 453 14.32 16.45 5.61
CA PHE A 453 14.77 16.14 6.97
C PHE A 453 15.01 14.64 7.19
N ALA A 454 14.30 13.76 6.46
CA ALA A 454 14.56 12.32 6.49
C ALA A 454 15.93 11.99 5.87
N ILE A 455 16.27 12.58 4.72
CA ILE A 455 17.58 12.39 4.07
C ILE A 455 18.71 12.87 4.99
N TYR A 456 18.60 14.07 5.57
CA TYR A 456 19.61 14.58 6.50
C TYR A 456 19.74 13.69 7.75
N TYR A 457 18.63 13.18 8.28
CA TYR A 457 18.68 12.26 9.41
C TYR A 457 19.36 10.92 9.05
N ASN A 458 19.09 10.39 7.87
CA ASN A 458 19.73 9.17 7.40
C ASN A 458 21.24 9.37 7.15
N LEU A 459 21.65 10.51 6.58
CA LEU A 459 23.06 10.87 6.45
C LEU A 459 23.73 11.06 7.83
N TYR A 460 23.01 11.60 8.82
CA TYR A 460 23.49 11.64 10.20
C TYR A 460 23.79 10.23 10.74
N ARG A 461 22.87 9.28 10.56
CA ARG A 461 23.08 7.88 10.99
C ARG A 461 24.27 7.24 10.27
N ILE A 462 24.36 7.42 8.96
CA ILE A 462 25.47 6.92 8.16
C ILE A 462 26.80 7.49 8.65
N ALA A 463 26.86 8.80 8.91
CA ALA A 463 28.06 9.48 9.39
C ALA A 463 28.44 9.07 10.83
N GLU A 464 27.45 8.79 11.68
CA GLU A 464 27.68 8.28 13.04
C GLU A 464 28.29 6.87 13.02
N ASP A 465 27.72 5.98 12.20
CA ASP A 465 28.12 4.57 12.13
C ASP A 465 29.40 4.36 11.28
N ASN A 466 29.58 5.17 10.24
CA ASN A 466 30.62 5.04 9.21
C ASN A 466 31.20 6.42 8.80
N PRO A 467 31.88 7.14 9.71
CA PRO A 467 32.37 8.49 9.44
C PRO A 467 33.36 8.58 8.27
N GLU A 468 34.03 7.48 7.91
CA GLU A 468 34.92 7.41 6.75
C GLU A 468 34.20 7.32 5.39
N MET A 469 32.89 7.10 5.38
CA MET A 469 32.08 6.99 4.16
C MET A 469 31.47 8.33 3.73
N VAL A 470 31.46 9.33 4.61
CA VAL A 470 30.97 10.69 4.35
C VAL A 470 32.14 11.66 4.18
N SER A 471 31.92 12.73 3.43
CA SER A 471 32.93 13.74 3.08
C SER A 471 32.42 15.17 3.05
N TYR A 472 31.11 15.40 2.98
CA TYR A 472 30.49 16.72 2.88
C TYR A 472 30.21 17.36 4.24
N LEU A 473 29.48 16.65 5.12
CA LEU A 473 29.26 17.05 6.51
C LEU A 473 29.60 15.87 7.45
N ASP A 474 29.92 16.18 8.69
CA ASP A 474 30.00 15.18 9.74
C ASP A 474 28.61 14.90 10.35
N ALA A 475 28.56 13.95 11.30
CA ALA A 475 27.30 13.58 11.95
C ALA A 475 26.61 14.77 12.62
N ASP A 476 27.35 15.63 13.33
CA ASP A 476 26.78 16.80 14.00
C ASP A 476 26.21 17.82 12.99
N GLY A 477 26.89 18.03 11.86
CA GLY A 477 26.42 18.87 10.76
C GLY A 477 25.13 18.34 10.12
N TYR A 478 25.05 17.03 9.87
CA TYR A 478 23.82 16.43 9.34
C TYR A 478 22.66 16.47 10.34
N LEU A 479 22.92 16.23 11.63
CA LEU A 479 21.89 16.34 12.66
C LEU A 479 21.37 17.77 12.82
N GLU A 480 22.24 18.78 12.70
CA GLU A 480 21.82 20.18 12.66
C GLU A 480 20.93 20.48 11.44
N ARG A 481 21.31 20.01 10.25
CA ARG A 481 20.48 20.16 9.03
C ARG A 481 19.11 19.49 9.17
N ALA A 482 19.06 18.27 9.71
CA ALA A 482 17.83 17.54 9.96
C ALA A 482 16.92 18.31 10.93
N TYR A 483 17.45 18.72 12.09
CA TYR A 483 16.72 19.48 13.10
C TYR A 483 16.18 20.81 12.55
N ARG A 484 17.02 21.59 11.88
CA ARG A 484 16.62 22.92 11.38
C ARG A 484 15.63 22.83 10.24
N THR A 485 15.76 21.84 9.36
CA THR A 485 14.76 21.57 8.31
C THR A 485 13.43 21.10 8.91
N ALA A 486 13.46 20.26 9.95
CA ALA A 486 12.28 19.86 10.70
C ALA A 486 11.60 21.03 11.45
N MET A 487 12.37 22.02 11.94
CA MET A 487 11.78 23.25 12.45
C MET A 487 11.19 24.12 11.33
N ALA A 488 11.87 24.22 10.18
CA ALA A 488 11.39 24.99 9.03
C ALA A 488 10.09 24.42 8.45
N TYR A 489 9.87 23.11 8.51
CA TYR A 489 8.59 22.47 8.17
C TYR A 489 7.40 23.10 8.90
N PHE A 490 7.55 23.39 10.20
CA PHE A 490 6.50 24.04 11.00
C PHE A 490 6.51 25.58 10.86
N GLU A 491 7.68 26.18 10.70
CA GLU A 491 7.85 27.64 10.76
C GLU A 491 7.67 28.33 9.40
N VAL A 492 8.19 27.79 8.30
CA VAL A 492 8.25 28.49 7.01
C VAL A 492 6.90 28.47 6.29
N PRO A 493 6.32 27.30 5.92
CA PRO A 493 4.98 27.25 5.31
C PRO A 493 3.92 28.00 6.10
N TYR A 494 3.94 27.88 7.43
CA TYR A 494 2.98 28.51 8.32
C TYR A 494 3.02 30.04 8.31
N ASN A 495 4.09 30.62 7.77
CA ASN A 495 4.27 32.06 7.58
C ASN A 495 4.21 32.49 6.11
N ILE A 496 3.69 31.62 5.22
CA ILE A 496 3.37 31.95 3.82
C ILE A 496 1.87 32.03 3.65
N LEU A 497 1.40 33.18 3.16
CA LEU A 497 0.00 33.43 2.84
C LEU A 497 -0.25 33.10 1.37
N MET A 498 -1.15 32.17 1.09
CA MET A 498 -1.56 31.75 -0.25
C MET A 498 -2.60 32.71 -0.83
N GLY A 499 -2.24 33.34 -1.95
CA GLY A 499 -3.06 34.31 -2.68
C GLY A 499 -4.14 33.68 -3.58
N LYS A 500 -4.95 34.53 -4.22
CA LYS A 500 -6.14 34.14 -5.02
C LYS A 500 -5.86 33.23 -6.22
N GLN A 501 -4.62 33.19 -6.68
CA GLN A 501 -4.18 32.38 -7.82
C GLN A 501 -4.15 30.88 -7.52
N TRP A 502 -4.23 30.49 -6.25
CA TRP A 502 -4.23 29.10 -5.82
C TRP A 502 -5.64 28.59 -5.59
N ALA A 503 -5.84 27.27 -5.66
CA ALA A 503 -7.10 26.64 -5.26
C ALA A 503 -7.32 26.71 -3.73
N PHE A 504 -6.22 26.73 -2.96
CA PHE A 504 -6.23 26.93 -1.52
C PHE A 504 -5.87 28.39 -1.17
N HIS A 505 -6.66 29.03 -0.30
CA HIS A 505 -6.44 30.41 0.15
C HIS A 505 -6.20 30.46 1.66
N GLY A 506 -5.27 31.31 2.10
CA GLY A 506 -4.95 31.48 3.52
C GLY A 506 -3.52 31.08 3.86
N TRP A 507 -3.20 31.00 5.14
CA TRP A 507 -1.89 30.58 5.64
C TRP A 507 -1.73 29.07 5.48
N THR A 508 -0.53 28.60 5.17
CA THR A 508 -0.32 27.16 4.99
C THR A 508 -0.13 26.46 6.33
N ASP A 509 -1.20 25.87 6.88
CA ASP A 509 -1.23 25.17 8.17
C ASP A 509 -1.14 23.65 8.07
N TRP A 510 -0.72 23.14 6.90
CA TRP A 510 -0.68 21.72 6.56
C TRP A 510 0.23 20.92 7.49
N ALA A 511 1.32 21.52 7.98
CA ALA A 511 2.22 20.90 8.94
C ALA A 511 1.53 20.53 10.27
N TYR A 512 0.39 21.16 10.59
CA TYR A 512 -0.37 20.90 11.82
C TYR A 512 -1.69 20.16 11.58
N LYS A 513 -2.24 20.18 10.35
CA LYS A 513 -3.59 19.67 10.06
C LYS A 513 -3.64 18.46 9.13
N GLN A 514 -2.63 18.25 8.30
CA GLN A 514 -2.62 17.17 7.30
C GLN A 514 -1.55 16.15 7.63
N GLY A 515 -1.79 14.87 7.33
CA GLY A 515 -0.75 13.85 7.39
C GLY A 515 0.16 13.93 6.17
N ASN A 516 1.45 14.21 6.38
CA ASN A 516 2.47 14.18 5.34
C ASN A 516 3.25 12.85 5.48
N PHE A 517 3.70 12.24 4.38
CA PHE A 517 4.56 11.05 4.49
C PHE A 517 5.88 11.38 5.18
N HIS A 518 6.56 10.37 5.74
CA HIS A 518 7.88 10.48 6.40
C HIS A 518 7.91 11.33 7.68
N GLU A 519 6.76 11.69 8.26
CA GLU A 519 6.73 12.46 9.51
C GLU A 519 7.27 11.69 10.73
N ARG A 520 7.35 10.36 10.66
CA ARG A 520 8.01 9.53 11.69
C ARG A 520 9.44 9.99 12.00
N TYR A 521 10.17 10.51 11.02
CA TYR A 521 11.54 10.97 11.23
C TYR A 521 11.62 12.16 12.20
N LEU A 522 10.53 12.88 12.45
CA LEU A 522 10.48 13.89 13.52
C LEU A 522 10.75 13.25 14.89
N LEU A 523 10.17 12.07 15.14
CA LEU A 523 10.38 11.32 16.39
C LEU A 523 11.83 10.84 16.51
N ASP A 524 12.37 10.33 15.40
CA ASP A 524 13.74 9.85 15.32
C ASP A 524 14.76 11.00 15.55
N ILE A 525 14.52 12.16 14.96
CA ILE A 525 15.33 13.39 15.15
C ILE A 525 15.24 13.87 16.61
N ILE A 526 14.03 13.90 17.20
CA ILE A 526 13.85 14.27 18.62
C ILE A 526 14.68 13.35 19.53
N ASN A 527 14.65 12.04 19.27
CA ASN A 527 15.41 11.06 20.05
C ASN A 527 16.93 11.24 19.88
N ALA A 528 17.41 11.42 18.65
CA ALA A 528 18.84 11.68 18.40
C ALA A 528 19.33 12.97 19.08
N LEU A 529 18.54 14.05 19.04
CA LEU A 529 18.85 15.28 19.77
C LEU A 529 18.95 15.05 21.28
N GLN A 530 18.09 14.21 21.87
CA GLN A 530 18.17 13.85 23.29
C GLN A 530 19.44 13.06 23.61
N GLN A 531 19.75 12.05 22.80
CA GLN A 531 20.94 11.21 22.98
C GLN A 531 22.24 12.01 22.86
N LYS A 532 22.28 13.02 21.97
CA LYS A 532 23.40 13.96 21.83
C LYS A 532 23.38 15.11 22.86
N GLY A 533 22.48 15.09 23.84
CA GLY A 533 22.41 16.10 24.90
C GLY A 533 21.84 17.46 24.48
N ARG A 534 21.29 17.59 23.27
CA ARG A 534 20.61 18.80 22.75
C ARG A 534 19.17 18.90 23.26
N LEU A 535 19.00 18.85 24.59
CA LEU A 535 17.70 18.72 25.25
C LEU A 535 16.73 19.88 24.95
N LYS A 536 17.24 21.10 24.78
CA LYS A 536 16.40 22.27 24.44
C LYS A 536 15.85 22.18 23.03
N ASP A 537 16.66 21.73 22.08
CA ASP A 537 16.26 21.59 20.68
C ASP A 537 15.26 20.46 20.52
N ALA A 538 15.51 19.32 21.17
CA ALA A 538 14.58 18.19 21.26
C ALA A 538 13.23 18.63 21.86
N ALA A 539 13.26 19.38 22.96
CA ALA A 539 12.04 19.90 23.59
C ALA A 539 11.31 20.87 22.64
N LYS A 540 12.01 21.75 21.93
CA LYS A 540 11.39 22.68 20.98
C LYS A 540 10.66 21.92 19.85
N LEU A 541 11.34 21.00 19.18
CA LEU A 541 10.74 20.24 18.07
C LEU A 541 9.58 19.36 18.55
N ARG A 542 9.74 18.69 19.70
CA ARG A 542 8.67 17.91 20.33
C ARG A 542 7.41 18.74 20.59
N ARG A 543 7.56 20.00 21.00
CA ARG A 543 6.41 20.88 21.24
C ARG A 543 5.67 21.25 19.96
N GLU A 544 6.35 21.36 18.82
CA GLU A 544 5.65 21.55 17.53
C GLU A 544 4.89 20.30 17.11
N TRP A 545 5.51 19.11 17.27
CA TRP A 545 4.83 17.84 17.02
C TRP A 545 3.59 17.65 17.91
N GLU A 546 3.68 17.96 19.21
CA GLU A 546 2.55 17.87 20.15
C GLU A 546 1.36 18.76 19.76
N LYS A 547 1.60 19.92 19.13
CA LYS A 547 0.50 20.77 18.61
C LYS A 547 -0.28 20.06 17.52
N LYS A 548 0.42 19.41 16.59
CA LYS A 548 -0.21 18.58 15.55
C LYS A 548 -0.97 17.41 16.17
N VAL A 549 -0.32 16.65 17.06
CA VAL A 549 -0.93 15.49 17.71
C VAL A 549 -2.22 15.86 18.40
N THR A 550 -2.21 16.93 19.20
CA THR A 550 -3.40 17.38 19.92
C THR A 550 -4.48 17.89 18.97
N TYR A 551 -4.14 18.62 17.90
CA TYR A 551 -5.14 19.05 16.92
C TYR A 551 -5.81 17.85 16.22
N MET A 552 -5.04 16.91 15.67
CA MET A 552 -5.60 15.78 14.93
C MET A 552 -6.44 14.86 15.83
N VAL A 553 -6.01 14.60 17.07
CA VAL A 553 -6.73 13.70 17.97
C VAL A 553 -8.02 14.33 18.52
N TYR A 554 -8.00 15.62 18.85
CA TYR A 554 -9.07 16.24 19.65
C TYR A 554 -9.96 17.22 18.89
N GLU A 555 -9.50 17.79 17.78
CA GLU A 555 -10.17 18.90 17.10
C GLU A 555 -10.63 18.57 15.67
N ASP A 556 -10.00 17.59 15.02
CA ASP A 556 -10.35 17.16 13.67
C ASP A 556 -11.14 15.84 13.69
N PRO A 557 -12.43 15.84 13.30
CA PRO A 557 -13.24 14.62 13.26
C PRO A 557 -12.81 13.63 12.17
N TRP A 558 -12.04 14.07 11.15
CA TRP A 558 -11.58 13.22 10.05
C TRP A 558 -10.23 13.68 9.46
N PRO A 559 -9.12 13.49 10.19
CA PRO A 559 -7.78 13.98 9.79
C PRO A 559 -7.01 12.99 8.92
N PHE A 560 -7.73 12.28 8.03
CA PHE A 560 -7.16 11.27 7.14
C PHE A 560 -7.18 11.70 5.66
N GLY A 561 -7.46 12.97 5.38
CA GLY A 561 -7.27 13.59 4.05
C GLY A 561 -5.88 14.22 3.88
N SER A 562 -5.57 14.72 2.67
CA SER A 562 -4.32 15.40 2.31
C SER A 562 -4.57 16.63 1.39
N GLU A 563 -3.73 16.84 0.36
CA GLU A 563 -3.94 17.71 -0.82
C GLU A 563 -5.21 17.34 -1.63
N MET A 564 -5.65 16.07 -1.60
CA MET A 564 -6.81 15.59 -2.36
C MET A 564 -8.04 15.35 -1.47
N PHE A 565 -9.24 15.37 -2.08
CA PHE A 565 -10.53 15.13 -1.40
C PHE A 565 -10.55 13.83 -0.60
N VAL A 566 -9.94 12.78 -1.14
CA VAL A 566 -9.61 11.52 -0.46
C VAL A 566 -8.18 11.18 -0.83
N ASP A 567 -7.34 10.96 0.17
CA ASP A 567 -5.97 10.51 -0.06
C ASP A 567 -5.51 9.57 1.04
N ARG A 568 -4.63 8.67 0.64
CA ARG A 568 -4.00 7.62 1.42
C ARG A 568 -2.68 8.07 2.03
N THR A 569 -2.13 9.22 1.60
CA THR A 569 -0.88 9.78 2.14
C THR A 569 -0.90 10.00 3.65
N ALA A 570 -2.07 10.30 4.23
CA ALA A 570 -2.19 10.60 5.65
C ALA A 570 -2.07 9.37 6.58
N PHE A 571 -2.20 8.14 6.09
CA PHE A 571 -2.33 6.97 6.97
C PHE A 571 -1.06 6.58 7.72
N GLU A 572 0.12 6.82 7.15
CA GLU A 572 1.38 6.62 7.87
C GLU A 572 1.49 7.63 9.03
N SER A 573 1.40 8.93 8.73
CA SER A 573 1.54 9.99 9.73
C SER A 573 0.49 9.93 10.83
N SER A 574 -0.78 9.72 10.47
CA SER A 574 -1.86 9.59 11.45
C SER A 574 -1.65 8.39 12.39
N TYR A 575 -1.05 7.28 11.92
CA TYR A 575 -0.67 6.19 12.82
C TYR A 575 0.38 6.64 13.84
N TYR A 576 1.45 7.32 13.40
CA TYR A 576 2.50 7.79 14.31
C TYR A 576 2.01 8.89 15.27
N VAL A 577 1.02 9.69 14.88
CA VAL A 577 0.29 10.60 15.78
C VAL A 577 -0.43 9.80 16.87
N ALA A 578 -1.17 8.75 16.49
CA ALA A 578 -1.91 7.90 17.42
C ALA A 578 -0.96 7.16 18.37
N GLU A 579 0.09 6.56 17.84
CA GLU A 579 1.11 5.85 18.61
C GLU A 579 1.81 6.78 19.61
N TYR A 580 2.23 7.97 19.16
CA TYR A 580 2.85 8.95 20.04
C TYR A 580 1.91 9.31 21.20
N ALA A 581 0.64 9.63 20.91
CA ALA A 581 -0.34 9.99 21.94
C ALA A 581 -0.60 8.85 22.94
N LYS A 582 -0.60 7.59 22.50
CA LYS A 582 -0.75 6.42 23.40
C LYS A 582 0.46 6.22 24.31
N LEU A 583 1.66 6.47 23.81
CA LEU A 583 2.91 6.17 24.52
C LEU A 583 3.46 7.35 25.33
N ASN A 584 3.04 8.59 25.02
CA ASN A 584 3.61 9.80 25.60
C ASN A 584 2.49 10.71 26.15
N PRO A 585 2.33 10.80 27.48
CA PRO A 585 1.45 11.79 28.08
C PRO A 585 1.87 13.21 27.72
N ILE A 586 0.98 13.95 27.03
CA ILE A 586 1.20 15.35 26.68
C ILE A 586 0.75 16.24 27.84
N LYS A 587 1.53 17.26 28.16
CA LYS A 587 1.19 18.22 29.22
C LYS A 587 0.07 19.17 28.75
N PRO A 588 -1.04 19.29 29.51
CA PRO A 588 -2.08 20.26 29.21
C PRO A 588 -1.59 21.71 29.18
N GLU A 589 -2.13 22.49 28.25
CA GLU A 589 -1.80 23.90 28.04
C GLU A 589 -2.97 24.66 27.40
N GLU A 590 -3.30 25.82 27.98
CA GLU A 590 -4.24 26.79 27.39
C GLU A 590 -3.56 27.57 26.27
N GLN A 591 -4.30 27.88 25.20
CA GLN A 591 -3.78 28.63 24.05
C GLN A 591 -2.48 28.02 23.50
N PHE A 592 -2.50 26.71 23.29
CA PHE A 592 -1.32 25.93 22.92
C PHE A 592 -0.90 26.13 21.46
N TRP A 593 -1.88 26.19 20.54
CA TRP A 593 -1.63 26.43 19.12
C TRP A 593 -2.61 27.48 18.58
N TYR A 594 -2.09 28.50 17.90
CA TYR A 594 -2.92 29.49 17.22
C TYR A 594 -3.10 29.05 15.78
N ASP A 595 -4.33 29.00 15.30
CA ASP A 595 -4.71 28.81 13.91
C ASP A 595 -4.94 30.17 13.24
N LYS A 596 -4.03 30.57 12.36
CA LYS A 596 -4.10 31.86 11.65
C LYS A 596 -5.28 31.96 10.68
N ASN A 597 -5.71 30.84 10.11
CA ASN A 597 -6.83 30.82 9.16
C ASN A 597 -8.16 31.01 9.89
N ARG A 598 -8.34 30.30 11.02
CA ARG A 598 -9.54 30.40 11.86
C ARG A 598 -9.48 31.55 12.87
N LYS A 599 -8.31 32.20 13.01
CA LYS A 599 -8.02 33.23 14.03
C LYS A 599 -8.37 32.79 15.44
N LYS A 600 -8.10 31.51 15.75
CA LYS A 600 -8.52 30.84 16.98
C LYS A 600 -7.32 30.24 17.69
N TRP A 601 -7.29 30.35 19.02
CA TRP A 601 -6.41 29.54 19.86
C TRP A 601 -7.07 28.20 20.18
N TYR A 602 -6.31 27.13 19.98
CA TYR A 602 -6.63 25.78 20.42
C TYR A 602 -5.92 25.49 21.73
N SER A 603 -6.67 25.00 22.71
CA SER A 603 -6.17 24.60 24.03
C SER A 603 -6.22 23.08 24.12
N TYR A 604 -5.28 22.50 24.86
CA TYR A 604 -5.31 21.09 25.21
C TYR A 604 -5.41 20.99 26.73
N THR A 605 -6.61 20.78 27.26
CA THR A 605 -6.89 20.98 28.69
C THR A 605 -6.84 19.71 29.53
N SER A 606 -6.90 18.53 28.91
CA SER A 606 -6.87 17.24 29.63
C SER A 606 -6.42 16.10 28.74
N PHE A 607 -5.65 15.18 29.32
CA PHE A 607 -5.29 13.90 28.69
C PHE A 607 -6.47 12.93 28.76
N ASP A 608 -7.15 12.77 27.63
CA ASP A 608 -8.29 11.87 27.48
C ASP A 608 -7.90 10.70 26.57
N THR A 609 -7.73 9.53 27.19
CA THR A 609 -7.35 8.28 26.52
C THR A 609 -8.45 7.73 25.63
N SER A 610 -9.72 8.03 25.91
CA SER A 610 -10.84 7.51 25.11
C SER A 610 -10.86 8.11 23.70
N MET A 611 -10.46 9.38 23.57
CA MET A 611 -10.32 10.05 22.28
C MET A 611 -9.11 9.51 21.52
N ILE A 612 -8.00 9.22 22.21
CA ILE A 612 -6.80 8.62 21.59
C ILE A 612 -7.12 7.21 21.06
N ASP A 613 -7.82 6.39 21.86
CA ASP A 613 -8.21 5.04 21.45
C ASP A 613 -9.18 5.07 20.27
N ARG A 614 -10.14 6.00 20.28
CA ARG A 614 -11.05 6.22 19.15
C ARG A 614 -10.30 6.66 17.90
N PHE A 615 -9.34 7.57 18.03
CA PHE A 615 -8.53 8.05 16.92
C PHE A 615 -7.70 6.92 16.31
N MET A 616 -7.04 6.10 17.14
CA MET A 616 -6.30 4.92 16.68
C MET A 616 -7.23 3.95 15.94
N GLN A 617 -8.42 3.68 16.48
CA GLN A 617 -9.38 2.79 15.81
C GLN A 617 -9.87 3.35 14.48
N ASN A 618 -10.25 4.64 14.44
CA ASN A 618 -10.68 5.30 13.21
C ASN A 618 -9.56 5.31 12.14
N GLN A 619 -8.31 5.50 12.58
CA GLN A 619 -7.15 5.40 11.70
C GLN A 619 -7.09 4.01 11.08
N LEU A 620 -7.15 2.94 11.87
CA LEU A 620 -7.07 1.56 11.37
C LEU A 620 -8.25 1.20 10.47
N ASP A 621 -9.47 1.57 10.84
CA ASP A 621 -10.68 1.29 10.07
C ASP A 621 -10.62 1.97 8.69
N GLY A 622 -10.31 3.27 8.65
CA GLY A 622 -10.16 4.02 7.39
C GLY A 622 -9.01 3.47 6.54
N ASN A 623 -7.91 3.07 7.19
CA ASN A 623 -6.75 2.51 6.52
C ASN A 623 -7.07 1.16 5.87
N LEU A 624 -7.83 0.29 6.54
CA LEU A 624 -8.30 -0.99 6.00
C LEU A 624 -9.39 -0.80 4.92
N ALA A 625 -10.23 0.23 5.03
CA ALA A 625 -11.29 0.51 4.08
C ALA A 625 -10.79 0.80 2.65
N LEU A 626 -9.56 1.29 2.52
CA LEU A 626 -8.96 1.54 1.20
C LEU A 626 -8.30 0.30 0.58
N ARG A 627 -7.99 -0.71 1.40
CA ARG A 627 -7.14 -1.82 0.96
C ARG A 627 -7.88 -3.00 0.41
N GLY A 628 -7.27 -3.67 -0.56
CA GLY A 628 -7.70 -5.02 -0.92
C GLY A 628 -7.35 -6.00 0.20
N LEU A 629 -8.36 -6.68 0.74
CA LEU A 629 -8.22 -7.60 1.87
C LEU A 629 -8.53 -9.04 1.48
N PHE A 630 -9.29 -9.25 0.40
CA PHE A 630 -9.89 -10.55 0.06
C PHE A 630 -9.67 -10.95 -1.40
N GLU A 631 -9.29 -10.00 -2.26
CA GLU A 631 -9.09 -10.17 -3.69
C GLU A 631 -7.84 -11.00 -3.95
N PRO A 632 -7.94 -12.25 -4.44
CA PRO A 632 -6.81 -13.16 -4.52
C PRO A 632 -5.96 -12.94 -5.78
N GLY A 633 -5.48 -11.71 -5.98
CA GLY A 633 -4.48 -11.39 -6.99
C GLY A 633 -3.46 -10.36 -6.51
N TYR A 634 -2.20 -10.50 -6.95
CA TYR A 634 -1.08 -9.64 -6.55
C TYR A 634 -1.32 -8.15 -6.82
N ALA A 635 -2.15 -7.82 -7.82
CA ALA A 635 -2.50 -6.46 -8.17
C ALA A 635 -3.62 -5.88 -7.29
N ASN A 636 -4.21 -6.65 -6.37
CA ASN A 636 -5.33 -6.22 -5.52
C ASN A 636 -5.08 -6.50 -4.03
N LEU A 637 -4.52 -7.66 -3.67
CA LEU A 637 -4.33 -8.01 -2.26
C LEU A 637 -3.27 -7.13 -1.60
N GLY A 638 -3.65 -6.47 -0.50
CA GLY A 638 -2.80 -5.57 0.28
C GLY A 638 -2.65 -4.17 -0.32
N THR A 639 -3.16 -3.91 -1.52
CA THR A 639 -2.91 -2.63 -2.20
C THR A 639 -3.64 -1.48 -1.53
N ALA A 640 -3.05 -0.27 -1.49
CA ALA A 640 -3.69 0.90 -0.87
C ALA A 640 -4.93 1.42 -1.62
N TRP A 641 -5.18 0.98 -2.86
CA TRP A 641 -6.42 1.31 -3.56
C TRP A 641 -6.89 0.11 -4.38
N SER A 642 -7.77 -0.73 -3.85
CA SER A 642 -8.34 -1.82 -4.68
C SER A 642 -9.48 -1.28 -5.55
N GLY A 643 -9.66 -1.86 -6.73
CA GLY A 643 -10.87 -1.69 -7.54
C GLY A 643 -11.06 -0.36 -8.28
N GLN A 644 -9.97 0.39 -8.57
CA GLN A 644 -10.01 1.69 -9.26
C GLN A 644 -9.26 1.66 -10.61
N TYR A 645 -8.95 2.84 -11.17
CA TYR A 645 -8.20 2.98 -12.42
C TYR A 645 -6.73 2.53 -12.32
N VAL A 646 -6.18 2.55 -11.09
CA VAL A 646 -4.92 1.91 -10.66
C VAL A 646 -5.20 1.12 -9.39
N ASN A 647 -4.47 0.02 -9.21
CA ASN A 647 -4.63 -0.77 -8.00
C ASN A 647 -3.39 -0.83 -7.11
N LEU A 648 -2.18 -0.96 -7.68
CA LEU A 648 -0.92 -1.04 -6.92
C LEU A 648 -0.09 0.24 -7.08
N ASP A 649 0.51 0.76 -6.01
CA ASP A 649 1.18 2.07 -5.97
C ASP A 649 2.01 2.30 -4.70
N TYR A 650 2.68 3.47 -4.65
CA TYR A 650 3.57 3.91 -3.59
C TYR A 650 3.02 3.93 -2.15
N MET A 651 1.73 4.18 -1.91
CA MET A 651 1.22 4.26 -0.54
C MET A 651 0.91 2.90 0.08
N THR A 652 0.87 1.86 -0.74
CA THR A 652 0.58 0.48 -0.34
C THR A 652 1.47 0.03 0.82
N GLN A 653 2.78 0.22 0.73
CA GLN A 653 3.71 -0.25 1.75
C GLN A 653 3.66 0.61 3.02
N MET A 654 3.63 1.93 2.88
CA MET A 654 3.65 2.86 4.03
C MET A 654 2.42 2.66 4.93
N GLY A 655 1.22 2.53 4.33
CA GLY A 655 0.03 2.17 5.08
C GLY A 655 0.14 0.76 5.71
N GLY A 656 0.77 -0.18 5.02
CA GLY A 656 1.05 -1.52 5.51
C GLY A 656 1.90 -1.54 6.79
N VAL A 657 2.93 -0.69 6.86
CA VAL A 657 3.81 -0.60 8.03
C VAL A 657 3.04 -0.20 9.29
N ALA A 658 2.13 0.78 9.18
CA ALA A 658 1.28 1.18 10.30
C ALA A 658 0.48 -0.01 10.89
N LEU A 659 -0.02 -0.91 10.03
CA LEU A 659 -0.72 -2.12 10.49
C LEU A 659 0.22 -3.10 11.21
N LEU A 660 1.45 -3.26 10.72
CA LEU A 660 2.46 -4.14 11.34
C LEU A 660 2.92 -3.62 12.71
N ASP A 661 3.13 -2.32 12.85
CA ASP A 661 3.48 -1.70 14.12
C ASP A 661 2.32 -1.79 15.13
N TYR A 662 1.09 -1.51 14.69
CA TYR A 662 -0.10 -1.70 15.51
C TYR A 662 -0.26 -3.17 15.97
N ALA A 663 -0.08 -4.12 15.05
CA ALA A 663 -0.22 -5.54 15.32
C ALA A 663 0.72 -6.00 16.45
N TYR A 664 1.96 -5.50 16.42
CA TYR A 664 2.94 -5.79 17.44
C TYR A 664 2.60 -5.07 18.76
N ARG A 665 2.42 -3.75 18.74
CA ARG A 665 2.36 -2.95 19.96
C ARG A 665 1.03 -3.05 20.70
N PHE A 666 -0.08 -3.02 19.97
CA PHE A 666 -1.38 -2.72 20.57
C PHE A 666 -2.45 -3.78 20.33
N SER A 667 -2.30 -4.61 19.29
CA SER A 667 -3.34 -5.59 18.94
C SER A 667 -3.30 -6.83 19.84
N ASP A 668 -4.47 -7.35 20.19
CA ASP A 668 -4.70 -8.70 20.71
C ASP A 668 -4.89 -9.74 19.58
N ARG A 669 -5.20 -9.27 18.37
CA ARG A 669 -5.41 -10.05 17.14
C ARG A 669 -4.28 -9.83 16.13
N SER A 670 -3.05 -9.97 16.61
CA SER A 670 -1.82 -9.79 15.81
C SER A 670 -1.82 -10.64 14.53
N ASP A 671 -2.44 -11.82 14.54
CA ASP A 671 -2.63 -12.70 13.38
C ASP A 671 -3.26 -12.01 12.18
N ARG A 672 -4.29 -11.20 12.42
CA ARG A 672 -5.02 -10.50 11.36
C ARG A 672 -4.22 -9.34 10.81
N TYR A 673 -3.74 -8.47 11.69
CA TYR A 673 -3.06 -7.25 11.28
C TYR A 673 -1.67 -7.53 10.69
N ILE A 674 -0.98 -8.58 11.13
CA ILE A 674 0.25 -9.04 10.47
C ILE A 674 -0.06 -9.55 9.07
N ASN A 675 -1.12 -10.34 8.88
CA ASN A 675 -1.51 -10.79 7.53
C ASN A 675 -1.79 -9.59 6.61
N TYR A 676 -2.63 -8.65 7.02
CA TYR A 676 -2.97 -7.47 6.22
C TYR A 676 -1.77 -6.56 5.95
N GLY A 677 -0.99 -6.26 7.00
CA GLY A 677 0.19 -5.41 6.90
C GLY A 677 1.27 -6.01 6.01
N TYR A 678 1.52 -7.32 6.11
CA TYR A 678 2.60 -7.97 5.34
C TYR A 678 2.22 -8.21 3.88
N ASN A 679 0.94 -8.49 3.58
CA ASN A 679 0.44 -8.46 2.20
C ASN A 679 0.76 -7.11 1.54
N SER A 680 0.48 -6.02 2.26
CA SER A 680 0.72 -4.65 1.80
C SER A 680 2.22 -4.35 1.67
N LEU A 681 3.02 -4.80 2.64
CA LEU A 681 4.48 -4.63 2.64
C LEU A 681 5.15 -5.26 1.41
N LEU A 682 4.64 -6.40 0.95
CA LEU A 682 5.19 -7.11 -0.20
C LEU A 682 4.69 -6.59 -1.55
N ALA A 683 3.46 -6.06 -1.60
CA ALA A 683 2.75 -5.85 -2.87
C ALA A 683 3.50 -4.96 -3.87
N SER A 684 4.05 -3.81 -3.46
CA SER A 684 4.64 -2.84 -4.41
C SER A 684 5.97 -3.27 -5.01
N TRP A 685 6.61 -4.32 -4.48
CA TRP A 685 7.80 -4.90 -5.13
C TRP A 685 7.50 -5.46 -6.53
N ALA A 686 6.24 -5.78 -6.85
CA ALA A 686 5.83 -6.22 -8.18
C ALA A 686 5.93 -5.12 -9.27
N LEU A 687 6.06 -3.86 -8.86
CA LEU A 687 6.27 -2.73 -9.77
C LEU A 687 7.72 -2.63 -10.27
N MET A 688 8.67 -3.27 -9.57
CA MET A 688 10.08 -3.23 -9.95
C MET A 688 10.33 -4.10 -11.17
N ASN A 689 10.95 -3.50 -12.18
CA ASN A 689 11.47 -4.20 -13.33
C ASN A 689 12.86 -4.73 -13.02
N THR A 690 12.93 -5.99 -12.61
CA THR A 690 14.18 -6.68 -12.29
C THR A 690 14.16 -8.09 -12.85
N GLY A 691 15.35 -8.63 -13.07
CA GLY A 691 15.48 -10.03 -13.42
C GLY A 691 16.92 -10.48 -13.54
N THR A 692 17.07 -11.74 -13.90
CA THR A 692 18.37 -12.33 -14.23
C THR A 692 18.65 -12.19 -15.72
N LYS A 693 19.89 -12.47 -16.15
CA LYS A 693 20.22 -12.61 -17.57
C LYS A 693 19.30 -13.60 -18.32
N LYS A 694 18.78 -14.64 -17.65
CA LYS A 694 17.87 -15.62 -18.27
C LYS A 694 16.48 -15.05 -18.54
N THR A 695 16.05 -14.08 -17.75
CA THR A 695 14.75 -13.40 -17.88
C THR A 695 14.91 -12.04 -18.56
N ASP A 696 16.02 -11.82 -19.27
CA ASP A 696 16.35 -10.57 -19.95
C ASP A 696 16.24 -9.34 -19.04
N PHE A 697 16.68 -9.50 -17.78
CA PHE A 697 16.77 -8.44 -16.78
C PHE A 697 15.47 -7.69 -16.43
N GLY A 698 14.30 -8.22 -16.80
CA GLY A 698 13.02 -7.60 -16.45
C GLY A 698 11.82 -8.38 -16.99
N TYR A 699 10.71 -8.38 -16.26
CA TYR A 699 9.46 -8.98 -16.74
C TYR A 699 8.67 -8.01 -17.63
N TRP A 700 8.50 -6.77 -17.18
CA TRP A 700 7.65 -5.77 -17.80
C TRP A 700 8.34 -5.00 -18.94
N TYR A 701 9.56 -4.51 -18.68
CA TYR A 701 10.37 -3.70 -19.59
C TYR A 701 11.77 -4.32 -19.70
N ARG A 702 11.93 -5.27 -20.61
CA ARG A 702 13.16 -6.08 -20.74
C ARG A 702 14.41 -5.26 -21.10
N GLY A 703 15.56 -5.83 -20.73
CA GLY A 703 16.89 -5.35 -21.05
C GLY A 703 17.66 -4.82 -19.84
N GLU A 704 18.99 -4.99 -19.87
CA GLU A 704 19.92 -4.61 -18.79
C GLU A 704 19.81 -3.12 -18.43
N GLN A 705 19.44 -2.26 -19.38
CA GLN A 705 19.27 -0.83 -19.17
C GLN A 705 18.10 -0.47 -18.23
N ASN A 706 17.18 -1.40 -17.99
CA ASN A 706 16.03 -1.23 -17.11
C ASN A 706 16.10 -2.10 -15.84
N ASP A 707 17.22 -2.80 -15.59
CA ASP A 707 17.36 -3.68 -14.42
C ASP A 707 17.48 -2.86 -13.12
N GLY A 708 16.40 -2.83 -12.33
CA GLY A 708 16.28 -1.97 -11.15
C GLY A 708 15.45 -0.71 -11.39
N ALA A 709 14.93 -0.52 -12.59
CA ALA A 709 13.87 0.45 -12.85
C ALA A 709 12.56 0.00 -12.18
N VAL A 710 11.60 0.91 -12.04
CA VAL A 710 10.34 0.65 -11.33
C VAL A 710 9.23 1.52 -11.90
N GLY A 711 8.00 1.03 -11.89
CA GLY A 711 6.82 1.82 -12.26
C GLY A 711 6.16 2.49 -11.06
N TRP A 712 5.52 3.64 -11.29
CA TRP A 712 4.85 4.40 -10.24
C TRP A 712 3.59 3.68 -9.70
N ALA A 713 2.80 3.13 -10.61
CA ALA A 713 1.58 2.41 -10.30
C ALA A 713 1.30 1.31 -11.32
N PHE A 714 0.44 0.34 -10.98
CA PHE A 714 -0.04 -0.70 -11.88
C PHE A 714 -1.49 -0.46 -12.29
N SER A 715 -1.77 -0.55 -13.60
CA SER A 715 -3.15 -0.60 -14.08
C SER A 715 -3.53 -2.04 -14.44
N PRO A 716 -4.63 -2.59 -13.87
CA PRO A 716 -5.03 -3.97 -14.13
C PRO A 716 -5.75 -4.15 -15.48
N TYR A 717 -6.10 -3.07 -16.18
CA TYR A 717 -6.90 -3.13 -17.41
C TYR A 717 -6.02 -3.21 -18.66
N GLN A 718 -6.39 -4.08 -19.60
CA GLN A 718 -5.66 -4.26 -20.86
C GLN A 718 -5.57 -2.97 -21.69
N ASN A 719 -6.62 -2.15 -21.64
CA ASN A 719 -6.67 -0.84 -22.29
C ASN A 719 -6.79 0.25 -21.23
N SER A 720 -5.64 0.73 -20.76
CA SER A 720 -5.57 1.73 -19.70
C SER A 720 -4.61 2.87 -20.03
N ARG A 721 -4.74 3.93 -19.22
CA ARG A 721 -3.92 5.14 -19.28
C ARG A 721 -3.40 5.49 -17.88
N THR A 722 -2.32 6.27 -17.84
CA THR A 722 -1.86 6.89 -16.58
C THR A 722 -2.89 7.91 -16.08
N TYR A 723 -2.77 8.40 -14.85
CA TYR A 723 -3.65 9.47 -14.32
C TYR A 723 -3.61 10.76 -15.17
N MET A 724 -2.50 11.01 -15.88
CA MET A 724 -2.36 12.10 -16.85
C MET A 724 -3.29 11.92 -18.08
N ASN A 725 -3.88 10.73 -18.26
CA ASN A 725 -4.78 10.31 -19.33
C ASN A 725 -4.22 10.32 -20.75
N TYR A 726 -3.20 11.12 -21.09
CA TYR A 726 -2.67 11.16 -22.45
C TYR A 726 -1.63 10.06 -22.76
N ILE A 727 -1.12 9.35 -21.75
CA ILE A 727 -0.15 8.25 -21.90
C ILE A 727 -0.88 6.91 -21.80
N LYS A 728 -0.84 6.11 -22.86
CA LYS A 728 -1.38 4.75 -22.88
C LYS A 728 -0.35 3.80 -22.27
N VAL A 729 -0.78 2.88 -21.42
CA VAL A 729 0.11 1.90 -20.74
C VAL A 729 -0.37 0.46 -20.91
N GLY A 730 -1.69 0.23 -20.91
CA GLY A 730 -2.24 -1.12 -20.91
C GLY A 730 -2.05 -1.84 -19.56
N ARG A 731 -2.16 -3.17 -19.54
CA ARG A 731 -2.01 -3.96 -18.31
C ARG A 731 -0.53 -4.13 -17.96
N ALA A 732 0.04 -3.14 -17.29
CA ALA A 732 1.44 -3.10 -16.89
C ALA A 732 1.66 -2.05 -15.77
N PRO A 733 2.82 -2.06 -15.09
CA PRO A 733 3.31 -0.89 -14.39
C PRO A 733 3.48 0.28 -15.35
N TRP A 734 3.17 1.49 -14.88
CA TRP A 734 3.47 2.71 -15.62
C TRP A 734 4.98 2.79 -15.91
N ARG A 735 5.35 3.28 -17.09
CA ARG A 735 6.75 3.29 -17.55
C ARG A 735 7.66 4.32 -16.85
N PHE A 736 7.12 5.12 -15.94
CA PHE A 736 7.84 6.10 -15.13
C PHE A 736 7.72 5.71 -13.67
N ASP A 737 8.77 5.97 -12.89
CA ASP A 737 8.84 5.61 -11.47
C ASP A 737 8.04 6.55 -10.56
N GLY A 738 7.93 7.84 -10.91
CA GLY A 738 7.12 8.80 -10.15
C GLY A 738 7.46 8.78 -8.65
N GLU A 739 6.44 8.63 -7.80
CA GLU A 739 6.56 8.73 -6.34
C GLU A 739 6.85 7.40 -5.63
N ILE A 740 7.05 6.31 -6.39
CA ILE A 740 7.15 4.94 -5.84
C ILE A 740 8.21 4.75 -4.76
N ASP A 741 9.30 5.51 -4.82
CA ASP A 741 10.41 5.39 -3.87
C ASP A 741 10.03 5.84 -2.44
N HIS A 742 8.98 6.67 -2.25
CA HIS A 742 8.38 6.90 -0.92
C HIS A 742 7.84 5.58 -0.34
N GLY A 743 7.11 4.83 -1.17
CA GLY A 743 6.58 3.52 -0.84
C GLY A 743 7.66 2.50 -0.52
N LEU A 744 8.65 2.38 -1.40
CA LEU A 744 9.76 1.44 -1.21
C LEU A 744 10.60 1.76 0.04
N THR A 745 10.69 3.04 0.43
CA THR A 745 11.27 3.48 1.72
C THR A 745 10.47 2.91 2.88
N GLY A 746 9.13 3.04 2.86
CA GLY A 746 8.24 2.37 3.81
C GLY A 746 8.40 0.84 3.79
N GLY A 747 8.60 0.25 2.61
CA GLY A 747 8.90 -1.17 2.44
C GLY A 747 10.17 -1.61 3.19
N ILE A 748 11.25 -0.85 3.09
CA ILE A 748 12.49 -1.10 3.86
C ILE A 748 12.22 -0.97 5.36
N HIS A 749 11.50 0.07 5.76
CA HIS A 749 11.23 0.34 7.18
C HIS A 749 10.41 -0.76 7.86
N GLY A 750 9.34 -1.23 7.22
CA GLY A 750 8.49 -2.31 7.75
C GLY A 750 9.08 -3.72 7.59
N SER A 751 10.21 -3.87 6.90
CA SER A 751 10.82 -5.18 6.64
C SER A 751 11.35 -5.83 7.91
N GLY A 752 10.89 -7.04 8.17
CA GLY A 752 11.22 -7.80 9.36
C GLY A 752 10.60 -9.18 9.35
N VAL A 753 11.03 -10.01 10.31
CA VAL A 753 10.42 -11.31 10.58
C VAL A 753 9.36 -11.16 11.66
N TYR A 754 8.15 -11.66 11.42
CA TYR A 754 7.06 -11.68 12.40
C TYR A 754 6.66 -13.14 12.68
N LEU A 755 7.01 -13.65 13.86
CA LEU A 755 6.70 -15.00 14.29
C LEU A 755 5.40 -15.01 15.11
N LEU A 756 4.40 -15.79 14.69
CA LEU A 756 3.15 -15.94 15.43
C LEU A 756 2.53 -17.33 15.27
N ASP A 757 1.51 -17.62 16.08
CA ASP A 757 0.65 -18.79 15.90
C ASP A 757 -0.60 -18.36 15.13
N ASP A 758 -0.67 -18.75 13.86
CA ASP A 758 -1.78 -18.40 12.98
C ASP A 758 -2.91 -19.43 13.11
N PRO A 759 -4.18 -19.01 13.22
CA PRO A 759 -5.31 -19.95 13.37
C PRO A 759 -5.43 -20.99 12.24
N ASP A 760 -4.99 -20.64 11.03
CA ASP A 760 -5.08 -21.49 9.84
C ASP A 760 -3.77 -22.24 9.57
N PHE A 761 -2.62 -21.64 9.86
CA PHE A 761 -1.30 -22.20 9.49
C PHE A 761 -0.50 -22.77 10.66
N GLY A 762 -0.91 -22.53 11.90
CA GLY A 762 -0.11 -22.81 13.09
C GLY A 762 1.07 -21.85 13.20
N LEU A 763 2.16 -22.30 13.83
CA LEU A 763 3.39 -21.52 13.96
C LEU A 763 3.98 -21.15 12.59
N ILE A 764 4.00 -19.85 12.28
CA ILE A 764 4.44 -19.31 11.00
C ILE A 764 5.28 -18.04 11.20
N GLY A 765 6.19 -17.78 10.27
CA GLY A 765 6.93 -16.53 10.16
C GLY A 765 6.54 -15.79 8.90
N TYR A 766 6.14 -14.53 9.02
CA TYR A 766 6.10 -13.61 7.88
C TYR A 766 7.50 -13.02 7.71
N GLY A 767 7.99 -12.90 6.48
CA GLY A 767 9.36 -12.42 6.21
C GLY A 767 10.48 -13.43 6.42
N GLY A 768 10.17 -14.68 6.70
CA GLY A 768 11.19 -15.72 6.86
C GLY A 768 10.59 -17.11 6.94
N ASN A 769 11.39 -18.13 6.65
CA ASN A 769 10.94 -19.52 6.75
C ASN A 769 11.19 -20.05 8.17
N VAL A 770 10.17 -20.70 8.74
CA VAL A 770 10.19 -21.22 10.11
C VAL A 770 10.23 -22.74 10.14
N ARG A 771 11.03 -23.29 11.04
CA ARG A 771 11.09 -24.72 11.35
C ARG A 771 11.09 -24.92 12.86
N MET A 772 10.47 -25.99 13.32
CA MET A 772 10.54 -26.42 14.72
C MET A 772 11.15 -27.82 14.77
N ASP A 773 12.17 -28.00 15.61
CA ASP A 773 12.77 -29.31 15.83
C ASP A 773 11.98 -30.15 16.85
N LYS A 774 12.45 -31.38 17.11
CA LYS A 774 11.80 -32.31 18.04
C LYS A 774 11.85 -31.85 19.50
N ASP A 775 12.81 -30.99 19.83
CA ASP A 775 13.02 -30.46 21.19
C ASP A 775 12.24 -29.15 21.41
N GLY A 776 11.49 -28.70 20.40
CA GLY A 776 10.70 -27.47 20.43
C GLY A 776 11.50 -26.20 20.17
N THR A 777 12.74 -26.30 19.66
CA THR A 777 13.50 -25.12 19.24
C THR A 777 12.98 -24.64 17.89
N VAL A 778 12.57 -23.36 17.85
CA VAL A 778 12.16 -22.69 16.63
C VAL A 778 13.39 -22.11 15.94
N SER A 779 13.57 -22.40 14.66
CA SER A 779 14.62 -21.86 13.79
C SER A 779 13.99 -21.04 12.68
N ILE A 780 14.48 -19.81 12.49
CA ILE A 780 13.95 -18.86 11.53
C ILE A 780 15.07 -18.38 10.61
N ILE A 781 14.88 -18.53 9.29
CA ILE A 781 15.78 -17.96 8.28
C ILE A 781 15.11 -16.68 7.72
N PRO A 782 15.69 -15.49 7.95
CA PRO A 782 15.10 -14.23 7.51
C PRO A 782 15.28 -14.03 5.99
N PHE A 783 14.20 -13.71 5.30
CA PHE A 783 14.11 -13.41 3.87
C PHE A 783 13.40 -12.07 3.61
N ASP A 784 13.25 -11.23 4.63
CA ASP A 784 12.60 -9.91 4.55
C ASP A 784 13.41 -8.87 3.76
N GLY A 785 14.62 -9.21 3.33
CA GLY A 785 15.49 -8.36 2.51
C GLY A 785 16.34 -7.37 3.29
N VAL A 786 15.94 -6.98 4.50
CA VAL A 786 16.67 -6.04 5.38
C VAL A 786 17.44 -6.77 6.48
N ARG A 787 16.86 -7.84 7.02
CA ARG A 787 17.42 -8.74 8.04
C ARG A 787 17.84 -7.99 9.32
N ARG A 788 17.08 -7.00 9.78
CA ARG A 788 17.42 -6.23 11.01
C ARG A 788 16.53 -6.48 12.20
N GLN A 789 15.27 -6.85 11.99
CA GLN A 789 14.32 -7.00 13.09
C GLN A 789 13.61 -8.36 13.06
N VAL A 790 13.41 -8.91 14.25
CA VAL A 790 12.53 -10.04 14.51
C VAL A 790 11.54 -9.65 15.60
N ARG A 791 10.25 -9.82 15.31
CA ARG A 791 9.15 -9.58 16.23
C ARG A 791 8.46 -10.90 16.52
N ILE A 792 8.52 -11.32 17.77
CA ILE A 792 7.94 -12.55 18.28
C ILE A 792 6.61 -12.20 18.92
N MET A 793 5.51 -12.82 18.49
CA MET A 793 4.18 -12.69 19.11
C MET A 793 3.87 -13.86 20.04
N THR A 794 4.51 -15.00 19.83
CA THR A 794 4.28 -16.27 20.56
C THR A 794 5.62 -16.97 20.88
N PRO A 795 5.76 -17.66 22.04
CA PRO A 795 4.79 -17.75 23.14
C PRO A 795 4.70 -16.48 24.01
N VAL A 796 5.68 -15.58 23.90
CA VAL A 796 5.66 -14.26 24.56
C VAL A 796 5.98 -13.19 23.54
N ARG A 797 5.31 -12.04 23.66
CA ARG A 797 5.47 -10.91 22.74
C ARG A 797 6.73 -10.12 23.06
N PHE A 798 7.71 -10.09 22.18
CA PHE A 798 8.89 -9.21 22.28
C PHE A 798 9.54 -9.01 20.90
N SER A 799 10.45 -8.06 20.78
CA SER A 799 11.21 -7.84 19.54
C SER A 799 12.69 -7.57 19.81
N VAL A 800 13.50 -7.85 18.80
CA VAL A 800 14.93 -7.55 18.74
C VAL A 800 15.23 -6.90 17.39
N GLU A 801 15.89 -5.75 17.42
CA GLU A 801 16.32 -4.97 16.27
C GLU A 801 17.83 -4.68 16.38
N LEU A 802 18.57 -4.84 15.28
CA LEU A 802 19.96 -4.44 15.15
C LEU A 802 20.04 -3.04 14.56
N MET A 803 20.65 -2.08 15.28
CA MET A 803 20.60 -0.67 14.87
C MET A 803 21.55 -0.34 13.69
N GLN A 804 22.67 -1.07 13.57
CA GLN A 804 23.72 -0.84 12.56
C GLN A 804 23.97 -2.05 11.65
N ASP A 805 23.94 -3.28 12.18
CA ASP A 805 24.21 -4.49 11.39
C ASP A 805 22.93 -5.22 10.96
N GLY A 806 23.04 -6.47 10.49
CA GLY A 806 21.89 -7.35 10.28
C GLY A 806 22.14 -8.79 10.72
N PHE A 807 21.07 -9.56 10.87
CA PHE A 807 21.13 -11.01 11.07
C PHE A 807 21.77 -11.65 9.85
N ARG A 808 22.79 -12.48 10.07
CA ARG A 808 23.55 -13.14 9.02
C ARG A 808 22.65 -13.98 8.12
N LYS A 809 22.84 -13.80 6.80
CA LYS A 809 22.16 -14.58 5.77
C LYS A 809 22.46 -16.06 5.96
N ASP A 810 21.45 -16.90 5.75
CA ASP A 810 21.53 -18.37 5.83
C ASP A 810 21.90 -18.93 7.22
N TYR A 811 21.93 -18.09 8.26
CA TYR A 811 22.11 -18.53 9.65
C TYR A 811 20.80 -18.35 10.42
N PRO A 812 20.30 -19.39 11.11
CA PRO A 812 19.02 -19.29 11.80
C PRO A 812 19.08 -18.37 13.01
N ILE A 813 18.04 -17.56 13.17
CA ILE A 813 17.63 -17.05 14.47
C ILE A 813 16.93 -18.22 15.18
N THR A 814 17.43 -18.61 16.35
CA THR A 814 16.87 -19.73 17.12
C THR A 814 16.23 -19.25 18.40
N LEU A 815 14.99 -19.66 18.65
CA LEU A 815 14.25 -19.42 19.88
C LEU A 815 13.98 -20.75 20.59
N ARG A 816 14.44 -20.89 21.83
CA ARG A 816 14.20 -22.06 22.68
C ARG A 816 13.34 -21.66 23.88
N GLY A 817 12.06 -22.02 23.82
CA GLY A 817 11.07 -21.62 24.81
C GLY A 817 10.95 -20.09 24.89
N THR A 818 10.86 -19.55 26.11
CA THR A 818 10.88 -18.11 26.41
C THR A 818 12.24 -17.62 26.91
N GLU A 819 13.21 -18.52 27.02
CA GLU A 819 14.40 -18.29 27.82
C GLU A 819 15.64 -17.99 26.98
N GLU A 820 15.72 -18.45 25.74
CA GLU A 820 16.91 -18.28 24.92
C GLU A 820 16.57 -17.84 23.49
N LEU A 821 17.11 -16.68 23.09
CA LEU A 821 17.20 -16.24 21.71
C LEU A 821 18.68 -16.24 21.29
N SER A 822 19.02 -16.96 20.23
CA SER A 822 20.37 -16.92 19.63
C SER A 822 20.32 -16.56 18.16
N PHE A 823 21.30 -15.80 17.68
CA PHE A 823 21.44 -15.43 16.28
C PHE A 823 22.89 -15.10 15.96
N CYS A 824 23.19 -14.84 14.69
CA CYS A 824 24.50 -14.41 14.24
C CYS A 824 24.39 -13.05 13.57
N ILE A 825 25.23 -12.10 13.95
CA ILE A 825 25.33 -10.78 13.34
C ILE A 825 26.26 -10.87 12.11
N GLU A 826 25.80 -10.35 10.98
CA GLU A 826 26.61 -10.03 9.80
C GLU A 826 27.18 -8.63 9.99
N ASN A 827 28.50 -8.52 10.01
CA ASN A 827 29.19 -7.23 10.04
C ASN A 827 29.01 -6.54 8.69
N ARG A 828 28.31 -5.39 8.66
CA ARG A 828 28.04 -4.62 7.43
C ARG A 828 28.97 -3.43 7.23
N SER A 829 29.84 -3.15 8.20
CA SER A 829 30.84 -2.08 8.11
C SER A 829 32.24 -2.58 7.73
N ASP A 830 32.41 -3.90 7.59
CA ASP A 830 33.69 -4.59 7.27
C ASP A 830 34.84 -4.25 8.25
N LYS A 831 34.52 -3.77 9.45
CA LYS A 831 35.49 -3.39 10.51
C LYS A 831 34.98 -3.79 11.90
N PRO A 832 35.85 -4.06 12.89
CA PRO A 832 35.42 -4.26 14.27
C PRO A 832 34.77 -3.00 14.82
N HIS A 833 33.64 -3.14 15.48
CA HIS A 833 32.92 -2.05 16.10
C HIS A 833 32.01 -2.58 17.22
N ASN A 834 31.29 -1.70 17.90
CA ASN A 834 30.18 -2.10 18.76
C ASN A 834 28.88 -1.75 18.02
N THR A 835 27.90 -2.65 18.07
CA THR A 835 26.54 -2.36 17.60
C THR A 835 25.59 -2.36 18.79
N THR A 836 24.57 -1.50 18.70
CA THR A 836 23.43 -1.52 19.61
C THR A 836 22.39 -2.54 19.15
N ILE A 837 21.95 -3.39 20.07
CA ILE A 837 20.73 -4.20 19.95
C ILE A 837 19.63 -3.48 20.71
N ARG A 838 18.54 -3.15 20.03
CA ARG A 838 17.32 -2.65 20.66
C ARG A 838 16.39 -3.83 20.91
N ALA A 839 15.99 -4.02 22.16
CA ALA A 839 15.01 -5.01 22.55
C ALA A 839 13.79 -4.35 23.18
N GLU A 840 12.59 -4.84 22.88
CA GLU A 840 11.33 -4.27 23.38
C GLU A 840 10.35 -5.38 23.74
N GLY A 841 9.53 -5.18 24.77
CA GLY A 841 8.51 -6.16 25.18
C GLY A 841 9.06 -7.42 25.84
N MET A 842 10.35 -7.49 26.12
CA MET A 842 10.96 -8.67 26.74
C MET A 842 10.22 -9.05 28.05
N PRO A 843 9.99 -10.35 28.31
CA PRO A 843 9.36 -10.77 29.56
C PRO A 843 10.16 -10.31 30.80
N GLU A 844 9.49 -10.11 31.92
CA GLU A 844 10.16 -9.80 33.20
C GLU A 844 11.20 -10.87 33.54
N GLY A 845 12.37 -10.42 33.99
CA GLY A 845 13.45 -11.30 34.43
C GLY A 845 14.84 -10.70 34.23
N LYS A 846 15.84 -11.45 34.67
CA LYS A 846 17.25 -11.12 34.46
C LYS A 846 17.73 -11.76 33.16
N TYR A 847 18.42 -11.00 32.33
CA TYR A 847 18.97 -11.48 31.06
C TYR A 847 20.48 -11.37 31.06
N THR A 848 21.12 -12.41 30.53
CA THR A 848 22.56 -12.47 30.27
C THR A 848 22.78 -12.42 28.77
N VAL A 849 23.60 -11.48 28.34
CA VAL A 849 24.00 -11.32 26.93
C VAL A 849 25.36 -11.95 26.75
N MET A 850 25.47 -12.88 25.82
CA MET A 850 26.73 -13.53 25.46
C MET A 850 27.06 -13.26 24.00
N THR A 851 28.34 -13.02 23.71
CA THR A 851 28.90 -13.02 22.36
C THR A 851 30.03 -14.03 22.27
N ASP A 852 30.03 -14.88 21.24
CA ASP A 852 31.07 -15.91 21.01
C ASP A 852 31.46 -16.68 22.30
N HIS A 853 30.45 -17.10 23.05
CA HIS A 853 30.54 -17.81 24.34
C HIS A 853 31.09 -17.00 25.54
N LYS A 854 31.30 -15.69 25.39
CA LYS A 854 31.72 -14.78 26.46
C LYS A 854 30.54 -13.93 26.94
N MET A 855 30.36 -13.79 28.24
CA MET A 855 29.37 -12.88 28.81
C MET A 855 29.82 -11.42 28.59
N ILE A 856 28.92 -10.60 28.05
CA ILE A 856 29.14 -9.17 27.79
C ILE A 856 28.49 -8.32 28.86
N THR A 857 27.22 -8.56 29.16
CA THR A 857 26.47 -7.80 30.15
C THR A 857 25.30 -8.60 30.72
N THR A 858 24.74 -8.10 31.82
CA THR A 858 23.45 -8.55 32.35
C THR A 858 22.56 -7.35 32.59
N PHE A 859 21.27 -7.47 32.27
CA PHE A 859 20.28 -6.44 32.56
C PHE A 859 18.99 -7.07 33.10
N ASN A 860 18.19 -6.27 33.80
CA ASN A 860 16.90 -6.70 34.33
C ASN A 860 15.78 -5.99 33.58
N ILE A 861 14.76 -6.76 33.21
CA ILE A 861 13.49 -6.23 32.75
C ILE A 861 12.54 -6.20 33.94
N GLU A 862 12.01 -5.01 34.26
CA GLU A 862 11.06 -4.81 35.36
C GLU A 862 9.62 -5.01 34.89
N ALA A 863 8.76 -5.44 35.81
CA ALA A 863 7.33 -5.59 35.57
C ALA A 863 6.68 -4.26 35.09
N GLY A 864 5.82 -4.34 34.09
CA GLY A 864 5.04 -3.18 33.59
C GLY A 864 5.75 -2.32 32.54
N ASN A 865 6.98 -2.63 32.15
CA ASN A 865 7.76 -1.85 31.18
C ASN A 865 7.64 -2.36 29.72
N ALA A 866 6.47 -2.86 29.33
CA ALA A 866 6.27 -3.65 28.10
C ALA A 866 6.60 -2.90 26.78
N HIS A 867 6.59 -1.57 26.78
CA HIS A 867 6.87 -0.76 25.57
C HIS A 867 8.13 0.11 25.68
N HIS A 868 8.86 0.01 26.79
CA HIS A 868 10.12 0.74 26.93
C HIS A 868 11.24 -0.08 26.27
N PRO A 869 11.97 0.50 25.30
CA PRO A 869 13.08 -0.19 24.67
C PRO A 869 14.29 -0.30 25.62
N TYR A 870 15.01 -1.40 25.52
CA TYR A 870 16.29 -1.64 26.16
C TYR A 870 17.37 -1.68 25.09
N TYR A 871 18.45 -0.93 25.31
CA TYR A 871 19.57 -0.82 24.39
C TYR A 871 20.77 -1.56 24.96
N ILE A 872 21.30 -2.50 24.17
CA ILE A 872 22.35 -3.43 24.59
C ILE A 872 23.53 -3.27 23.62
N GLU A 873 24.67 -2.83 24.13
CA GLU A 873 25.90 -2.74 23.35
C GLU A 873 26.58 -4.11 23.27
N VAL A 874 26.93 -4.55 22.05
CA VAL A 874 27.68 -5.79 21.83
C VAL A 874 28.84 -5.58 20.85
N PRO A 875 30.00 -6.24 21.07
CA PRO A 875 31.11 -6.17 20.14
C PRO A 875 30.87 -7.00 18.88
N VAL A 876 31.22 -6.46 17.73
CA VAL A 876 31.13 -7.11 16.41
C VAL A 876 32.54 -7.35 15.87
N THR A 877 32.85 -8.59 15.51
CA THR A 877 34.16 -8.96 14.95
C THR A 877 34.21 -8.79 13.43
N ASP A 878 35.39 -8.93 12.83
CA ASP A 878 35.64 -8.71 11.39
C ASP A 878 34.75 -9.51 10.41
N LYS A 879 34.07 -10.57 10.86
CA LYS A 879 33.25 -11.40 9.96
C LYS A 879 31.83 -11.60 10.45
N HIS A 880 31.69 -12.04 11.69
CA HIS A 880 30.39 -12.32 12.29
C HIS A 880 30.54 -12.52 13.79
N THR A 881 29.49 -12.20 14.53
CA THR A 881 29.43 -12.43 15.98
C THR A 881 28.22 -13.27 16.31
N GLN A 882 28.40 -14.37 17.04
CA GLN A 882 27.26 -15.12 17.57
C GLN A 882 26.75 -14.44 18.83
N VAL A 883 25.46 -14.09 18.87
CA VAL A 883 24.80 -13.49 20.03
C VAL A 883 23.86 -14.51 20.65
N LYS A 884 23.84 -14.56 21.98
CA LYS A 884 22.84 -15.28 22.77
C LYS A 884 22.30 -14.37 23.86
N LEU A 885 20.98 -14.19 23.88
CA LEU A 885 20.22 -13.56 24.96
C LEU A 885 19.59 -14.69 25.78
N LEU A 886 20.07 -14.86 27.01
CA LEU A 886 19.63 -15.91 27.92
C LEU A 886 18.92 -15.30 29.12
N LYS A 887 17.64 -15.59 29.30
CA LYS A 887 16.92 -15.32 30.54
C LYS A 887 17.44 -16.27 31.63
N THR A 888 17.83 -15.69 32.76
CA THR A 888 18.33 -16.38 33.94
C THR A 888 17.38 -16.09 35.10
N ASN A 889 16.97 -17.14 35.82
CA ASN A 889 16.12 -17.03 37.01
C ASN A 889 16.75 -16.21 38.13
#